data_AF-A0A8D9BU47-F1
#
_entry.id   AF-A0A8D9BU47-F1
#
_cell.length_a   1.000
_cell.length_b   1.000
_cell.length_c   1.000
_cell.angle_alpha   90.00
_cell.angle_beta   90.00
_cell.angle_gamma   90.00
#
_symmetry.space_group_name_H-M   'P 1'
#
loop_
_entity.id
_entity.type
_entity.pdbx_description
1 polymer ?
#
loop_
_entity_poly.entity_id
_entity_poly.type
_entity_poly.pdbx_seq_one_letter_code
_entity_poly.pdbx_strand_id
1 'polypeptide(L)'
;MSRYLNVCQLSSKILRTGSLRHGAMCSPILKAHNRSLQTLSTVSYPKTGSHLPVRCAQHHYSTETKAASSDNAEKHEFQAETRMLLDIVAKSLYSDKEVFIRELISNASDALEKLRYTQLSEVMPFPTDQDHGKLEIRLSTDKQNRTLTIQDSGIGMTKEELISNLGTIARSGSKAFMTQLSEKNVDVSTIIGQFGVGFYSAFMVADKVEVYTKSHKPDSVGYIWTSDGSGSYEISEFPSAERGTKIVIHLKSDCREFADDQTVLNVIRKYSNFVNSPIFVNDEQTNKIQPLWVLEPKSVKPEEHIEFYRYISNSNDQPRFVLHYRAEAPLSIKSVLYFPETKPGLFEMSRETEVGVSLYTRRVLIKSKTDNILPKWLRFVKGVVDSEDIPLNLSRELLQNSPLINKLRNVLTSRILKFLQDRSKRDTENYLLFYKDYSHFIKEGIVTTQDLNEKEEIAKLLRYESSELEEGNLTTLPEYIEKLAEGQKDIYYLCAPSRTLALSSPYLEALRTRKVPVLFCYEPHDELILLQLRSFQNFNLTSVEKEMRSMDKEEDETGKILGPDSLPTGERDELVSWIQETMKNKVHQVKITSKLDAHPCVVTIEEMGAARHFLKTQSQNLNEEQRFSLLQPRLEINPKHPIIKKLASLSKSNPALAELVVQQLFSNAMVVAGLVEDPRTILGNINQLLTLALEKH
;
A
#
# COMPACT_ATOMS: atom_id res chain seq x y z
N MET A 1 8.04 32.40 -37.78
CA MET A 1 7.90 31.81 -39.15
C MET A 1 8.60 30.46 -39.11
N SER A 2 7.98 29.33 -39.50
CA SER A 2 7.80 28.85 -40.90
C SER A 2 9.16 28.64 -41.58
N ARG A 3 9.57 27.44 -42.06
CA ARG A 3 8.91 26.12 -42.30
C ARG A 3 9.88 24.99 -41.84
N TYR A 4 9.51 23.72 -41.61
CA TYR A 4 8.96 22.74 -42.57
C TYR A 4 7.90 21.80 -41.96
N LEU A 5 7.14 21.11 -42.83
CA LEU A 5 5.95 20.32 -42.50
C LEU A 5 5.74 19.20 -43.56
N ASN A 6 4.96 18.18 -43.19
CA ASN A 6 4.39 17.10 -44.02
C ASN A 6 5.34 16.00 -44.58
N VAL A 7 5.08 14.76 -44.15
CA VAL A 7 4.48 13.73 -45.04
C VAL A 7 3.30 13.10 -44.30
N CYS A 8 2.22 12.78 -45.03
CA CYS A 8 0.97 12.17 -44.52
C CYS A 8 0.38 11.24 -45.61
N GLN A 9 -0.64 10.40 -45.39
CA GLN A 9 -1.54 10.22 -44.24
C GLN A 9 -2.00 8.73 -44.17
N LEU A 10 -3.31 8.45 -44.19
CA LEU A 10 -4.01 7.16 -44.38
C LEU A 10 -4.03 6.17 -43.20
N SER A 11 -5.19 5.66 -42.77
CA SER A 11 -6.56 6.16 -43.02
C SER A 11 -7.53 5.69 -41.92
N SER A 12 -8.63 6.42 -41.72
CA SER A 12 -9.76 5.95 -40.92
C SER A 12 -11.10 6.33 -41.57
N LYS A 13 -11.95 5.32 -41.81
CA LYS A 13 -13.42 5.39 -42.02
C LYS A 13 -13.95 4.05 -42.51
N ILE A 14 -15.04 3.57 -41.91
CA ILE A 14 -16.33 3.30 -42.57
C ILE A 14 -17.35 3.00 -41.46
N LEU A 15 -18.60 3.43 -41.64
CA LEU A 15 -19.68 3.23 -40.68
C LEU A 15 -21.03 3.24 -41.44
N ARG A 16 -21.97 2.40 -40.97
CA ARG A 16 -23.42 2.30 -41.30
C ARG A 16 -23.87 1.31 -42.40
N THR A 17 -25.11 0.85 -42.16
CA THR A 17 -26.04 0.08 -43.02
C THR A 17 -25.73 -1.41 -43.23
N GLY A 18 -26.77 -2.25 -43.13
CA GLY A 18 -26.67 -3.71 -43.20
C GLY A 18 -27.67 -4.44 -42.28
N SER A 19 -28.97 -4.31 -42.56
CA SER A 19 -30.01 -5.13 -41.89
C SER A 19 -30.29 -6.38 -42.71
N LEU A 20 -30.29 -7.57 -42.10
CA LEU A 20 -31.11 -8.72 -42.50
C LEU A 20 -31.15 -9.82 -41.42
N ARG A 21 -32.22 -10.64 -41.44
CA ARG A 21 -32.66 -11.54 -40.36
C ARG A 21 -32.14 -12.99 -40.47
N HIS A 22 -32.28 -13.70 -39.35
CA HIS A 22 -32.33 -15.17 -39.15
C HIS A 22 -31.01 -15.96 -39.02
N GLY A 23 -31.03 -16.94 -38.12
CA GLY A 23 -29.94 -17.87 -37.81
C GLY A 23 -29.87 -18.14 -36.30
N ALA A 24 -30.43 -19.25 -35.83
CA ALA A 24 -30.53 -19.56 -34.39
C ALA A 24 -29.48 -20.57 -33.92
N MET A 25 -29.01 -20.42 -32.67
CA MET A 25 -28.94 -21.49 -31.64
C MET A 25 -28.52 -20.88 -30.28
N CYS A 26 -29.03 -21.46 -29.19
CA CYS A 26 -28.69 -21.15 -27.79
C CYS A 26 -27.66 -22.20 -27.26
N SER A 27 -27.10 -22.18 -26.04
CA SER A 27 -27.49 -21.55 -24.77
C SER A 27 -26.28 -21.28 -23.84
N PRO A 28 -26.40 -20.40 -22.82
CA PRO A 28 -25.34 -20.13 -21.85
C PRO A 28 -25.51 -20.80 -20.46
N ILE A 29 -24.39 -20.77 -19.73
CA ILE A 29 -24.10 -20.89 -18.28
C ILE A 29 -25.29 -20.74 -17.30
N LEU A 30 -25.28 -21.51 -16.20
CA LEU A 30 -26.27 -21.43 -15.11
C LEU A 30 -25.63 -21.44 -13.70
N LYS A 31 -26.13 -20.59 -12.77
CA LYS A 31 -25.77 -20.57 -11.32
C LYS A 31 -26.88 -19.87 -10.48
N ALA A 32 -27.71 -20.65 -9.76
CA ALA A 32 -28.49 -20.29 -8.55
C ALA A 32 -29.20 -21.58 -8.04
N HIS A 33 -29.44 -21.97 -6.78
CA HIS A 33 -29.60 -21.39 -5.42
C HIS A 33 -31.05 -21.18 -4.90
N ASN A 34 -31.32 -21.79 -3.73
CA ASN A 34 -32.37 -21.58 -2.71
C ASN A 34 -33.82 -22.14 -2.84
N ARG A 35 -34.21 -22.88 -1.78
CA ARG A 35 -35.46 -22.88 -0.95
C ARG A 35 -36.84 -22.95 -1.67
N SER A 36 -37.68 -23.99 -1.56
CA SER A 36 -38.28 -24.74 -0.43
C SER A 36 -39.58 -24.14 0.16
N LEU A 37 -40.73 -24.83 0.02
CA LEU A 37 -41.75 -25.08 1.09
C LEU A 37 -42.98 -25.91 0.62
N GLN A 38 -43.77 -26.34 1.61
CA GLN A 38 -44.72 -27.47 1.66
C GLN A 38 -46.05 -27.40 0.88
N THR A 39 -46.39 -28.55 0.29
CA THR A 39 -47.69 -29.24 0.13
C THR A 39 -48.97 -28.76 0.87
N LEU A 40 -50.15 -28.86 0.22
CA LEU A 40 -51.22 -29.85 0.54
C LEU A 40 -52.54 -29.74 -0.30
N SER A 41 -53.04 -30.89 -0.82
CA SER A 41 -54.44 -31.41 -1.00
C SER A 41 -55.64 -30.50 -1.40
N THR A 42 -56.69 -30.90 -2.16
CA THR A 42 -57.47 -32.18 -2.13
C THR A 42 -58.17 -32.59 -3.48
N VAL A 43 -58.37 -33.92 -3.67
CA VAL A 43 -59.54 -34.69 -4.23
C VAL A 43 -60.69 -33.90 -4.91
N SER A 44 -61.36 -34.27 -6.04
CA SER A 44 -61.26 -35.25 -7.19
C SER A 44 -62.33 -34.83 -8.27
N TYR A 45 -62.98 -35.53 -9.23
CA TYR A 45 -63.11 -36.88 -9.88
C TYR A 45 -64.04 -36.69 -11.15
N PRO A 46 -64.49 -37.71 -11.97
CA PRO A 46 -63.97 -39.03 -12.35
C PRO A 46 -63.88 -39.30 -13.90
N LYS A 47 -63.18 -40.37 -14.30
CA LYS A 47 -63.25 -41.19 -15.54
C LYS A 47 -63.81 -40.59 -16.87
N THR A 48 -62.94 -40.50 -17.90
CA THR A 48 -63.06 -41.19 -19.23
C THR A 48 -61.82 -40.89 -20.09
N GLY A 49 -61.63 -41.59 -21.22
CA GLY A 49 -60.75 -41.16 -22.31
C GLY A 49 -59.27 -41.60 -22.21
N SER A 50 -58.91 -42.56 -23.06
CA SER A 50 -57.54 -43.04 -23.29
C SER A 50 -56.54 -41.98 -23.74
N HIS A 51 -55.38 -41.87 -23.06
CA HIS A 51 -54.09 -41.51 -23.68
C HIS A 51 -52.91 -42.11 -22.90
N LEU A 52 -51.84 -42.47 -23.62
CA LEU A 52 -50.60 -43.02 -23.06
C LEU A 52 -49.69 -41.91 -22.51
N PRO A 53 -49.32 -41.90 -21.20
CA PRO A 53 -48.35 -40.98 -20.67
C PRO A 53 -46.92 -41.52 -20.87
N VAL A 54 -46.09 -40.78 -21.62
CA VAL A 54 -44.64 -41.04 -21.68
C VAL A 54 -44.04 -40.80 -20.29
N ARG A 55 -43.52 -41.86 -19.66
CA ARG A 55 -42.78 -41.73 -18.40
C ARG A 55 -41.43 -41.05 -18.66
N CYS A 56 -41.36 -39.75 -18.39
CA CYS A 56 -40.09 -39.05 -18.27
C CYS A 56 -39.33 -39.63 -17.07
N ALA A 57 -38.21 -40.31 -17.32
CA ALA A 57 -37.44 -40.99 -16.28
C ALA A 57 -36.65 -39.97 -15.44
N GLN A 58 -37.05 -39.77 -14.18
CA GLN A 58 -36.24 -39.03 -13.22
C GLN A 58 -34.98 -39.83 -12.90
N HIS A 59 -33.84 -39.46 -13.48
CA HIS A 59 -32.54 -40.02 -13.12
C HIS A 59 -32.21 -39.68 -11.65
N HIS A 60 -32.55 -40.60 -10.75
CA HIS A 60 -32.06 -40.62 -9.38
C HIS A 60 -30.57 -41.00 -9.43
N TYR A 61 -29.69 -40.02 -9.25
CA TYR A 61 -28.27 -40.30 -9.05
C TYR A 61 -28.09 -41.00 -7.70
N SER A 62 -27.53 -42.21 -7.71
CA SER A 62 -27.25 -42.95 -6.48
C SER A 62 -26.14 -42.28 -5.68
N THR A 63 -26.49 -41.72 -4.53
CA THR A 63 -25.52 -41.24 -3.52
C THR A 63 -24.99 -42.38 -2.64
N GLU A 64 -25.53 -43.59 -2.74
CA GLU A 64 -25.09 -44.77 -1.97
C GLU A 64 -24.48 -45.85 -2.89
N THR A 65 -23.47 -45.47 -3.66
CA THR A 65 -22.54 -46.47 -4.22
C THR A 65 -21.55 -46.89 -3.13
N LYS A 66 -22.01 -47.73 -2.19
CA LYS A 66 -21.10 -48.48 -1.32
C LYS A 66 -20.31 -49.43 -2.21
N ALA A 67 -19.08 -49.06 -2.53
CA ALA A 67 -18.17 -49.90 -3.30
C ALA A 67 -17.98 -51.22 -2.54
N ALA A 68 -18.44 -52.32 -3.14
CA ALA A 68 -18.04 -53.65 -2.72
C ALA A 68 -16.58 -53.84 -3.11
N SER A 69 -15.66 -53.48 -2.21
CA SER A 69 -14.23 -53.68 -2.39
C SER A 69 -13.93 -55.17 -2.41
N SER A 70 -13.71 -55.72 -3.60
CA SER A 70 -13.02 -57.00 -3.76
C SER A 70 -11.63 -56.89 -3.15
N ASP A 71 -11.19 -57.89 -2.39
CA ASP A 71 -9.91 -57.85 -1.64
C ASP A 71 -8.64 -57.76 -2.52
N ASN A 72 -8.77 -57.82 -3.85
CA ASN A 72 -7.72 -57.51 -4.81
C ASN A 72 -7.60 -55.98 -5.08
N ALA A 73 -7.32 -55.20 -4.03
CA ALA A 73 -7.00 -53.79 -4.17
C ALA A 73 -5.49 -53.61 -4.43
N GLU A 74 -5.07 -53.53 -5.71
CA GLU A 74 -3.67 -53.34 -6.06
C GLU A 74 -3.14 -51.96 -5.63
N LYS A 75 -2.18 -51.95 -4.69
CA LYS A 75 -1.48 -50.74 -4.26
C LYS A 75 -0.26 -50.49 -5.17
N HIS A 76 -0.40 -49.54 -6.09
CA HIS A 76 0.71 -49.01 -6.89
C HIS A 76 1.32 -47.76 -6.22
N GLU A 77 2.62 -47.54 -6.41
CA GLU A 77 3.31 -46.33 -5.91
C GLU A 77 3.44 -45.27 -7.00
N PHE A 78 3.49 -43.99 -6.62
CA PHE A 78 3.63 -42.89 -7.58
C PHE A 78 5.01 -42.90 -8.24
N GLN A 79 5.02 -43.12 -9.56
CA GLN A 79 6.21 -43.01 -10.40
C GLN A 79 6.37 -41.57 -10.92
N ALA A 80 7.60 -41.18 -11.25
CA ALA A 80 7.89 -39.86 -11.81
C ALA A 80 8.99 -39.96 -12.89
N GLU A 81 8.82 -39.24 -14.00
CA GLU A 81 9.81 -39.22 -15.07
C GLU A 81 10.92 -38.21 -14.76
N THR A 82 12.08 -38.72 -14.32
CA THR A 82 13.24 -37.92 -13.89
C THR A 82 13.68 -36.89 -14.95
N ARG A 83 13.63 -37.24 -16.23
CA ARG A 83 13.97 -36.33 -17.34
C ARG A 83 13.02 -35.14 -17.43
N MET A 84 11.71 -35.36 -17.38
CA MET A 84 10.73 -34.27 -17.38
C MET A 84 10.83 -33.41 -16.12
N LEU A 85 11.14 -34.00 -14.95
CA LEU A 85 11.37 -33.23 -13.73
C LEU A 85 12.61 -32.32 -13.83
N LEU A 86 13.72 -32.80 -14.40
CA LEU A 86 14.90 -31.96 -14.66
C LEU A 86 14.56 -30.83 -15.64
N ASP A 87 13.82 -31.12 -16.71
CA ASP A 87 13.44 -30.11 -17.71
C ASP A 87 12.53 -29.02 -17.12
N ILE A 88 11.58 -29.39 -16.26
CA ILE A 88 10.72 -28.45 -15.52
C ILE A 88 11.56 -27.58 -14.57
N VAL A 89 12.52 -28.15 -13.84
CA VAL A 89 13.41 -27.37 -12.96
C VAL A 89 14.34 -26.46 -13.75
N ALA A 90 14.81 -26.89 -14.92
CA ALA A 90 15.75 -26.15 -15.76
C ALA A 90 15.12 -25.13 -16.74
N LYS A 91 13.78 -25.10 -16.88
CA LYS A 91 13.07 -24.18 -17.79
C LYS A 91 11.86 -23.46 -17.21
N SER A 92 11.25 -23.97 -16.14
CA SER A 92 9.91 -23.54 -15.70
C SER A 92 9.77 -23.26 -14.20
N LEU A 93 10.80 -23.54 -13.40
CA LEU A 93 10.76 -23.30 -11.96
C LEU A 93 11.11 -21.86 -11.57
N TYR A 94 12.15 -21.28 -12.16
CA TYR A 94 12.68 -19.96 -11.81
C TYR A 94 12.36 -18.93 -12.90
N SER A 95 12.09 -17.69 -12.51
CA SER A 95 11.75 -16.60 -13.46
C SER A 95 12.98 -16.07 -14.19
N ASP A 96 14.08 -15.87 -13.44
CA ASP A 96 15.31 -15.25 -13.90
C ASP A 96 16.46 -16.26 -13.91
N LYS A 97 17.22 -16.35 -15.01
CA LYS A 97 18.35 -17.29 -15.13
C LYS A 97 19.41 -17.11 -14.04
N GLU A 98 19.68 -15.88 -13.62
CA GLU A 98 20.74 -15.53 -12.65
C GLU A 98 20.56 -16.17 -11.25
N VAL A 99 19.35 -16.64 -10.94
CA VAL A 99 18.99 -17.23 -9.65
C VAL A 99 19.81 -18.48 -9.30
N PHE A 100 20.42 -19.16 -10.27
CA PHE A 100 21.33 -20.28 -9.98
C PHE A 100 22.49 -19.91 -9.03
N ILE A 101 23.01 -18.69 -9.11
CA ILE A 101 24.07 -18.19 -8.21
C ILE A 101 23.55 -18.11 -6.77
N ARG A 102 22.31 -17.65 -6.56
CA ARG A 102 21.65 -17.62 -5.24
C ARG A 102 21.52 -19.03 -4.65
N GLU A 103 21.06 -19.99 -5.44
CA GLU A 103 20.87 -21.37 -4.98
C GLU A 103 22.21 -22.06 -4.65
N LEU A 104 23.24 -21.89 -5.48
CA LEU A 104 24.55 -22.49 -5.25
C LEU A 104 25.29 -21.85 -4.06
N ILE A 105 25.23 -20.53 -3.90
CA ILE A 105 25.77 -19.84 -2.70
C ILE A 105 25.00 -20.26 -1.44
N SER A 106 23.68 -20.49 -1.54
CA SER A 106 22.89 -21.03 -0.41
C SER A 106 23.34 -22.44 -0.01
N ASN A 107 23.61 -23.32 -0.98
CA ASN A 107 24.13 -24.67 -0.73
C ASN A 107 25.55 -24.63 -0.10
N ALA A 108 26.41 -23.73 -0.57
CA ALA A 108 27.74 -23.50 0.01
C ALA A 108 27.67 -22.98 1.46
N SER A 109 26.77 -22.03 1.74
CA SER A 109 26.52 -21.54 3.11
C SER A 109 26.01 -22.67 4.02
N ASP A 110 25.10 -23.51 3.54
CA ASP A 110 24.64 -24.71 4.26
C ASP A 110 25.78 -25.70 4.55
N ALA A 111 26.72 -25.89 3.62
CA ALA A 111 27.85 -26.80 3.77
C ALA A 111 28.88 -26.31 4.79
N LEU A 112 29.13 -25.00 4.83
CA LEU A 112 29.99 -24.34 5.82
C LEU A 112 29.37 -24.36 7.22
N GLU A 113 28.08 -24.05 7.33
CA GLU A 113 27.41 -24.02 8.63
C GLU A 113 27.23 -25.44 9.20
N LYS A 114 26.96 -26.47 8.38
CA LYS A 114 27.02 -27.88 8.81
C LYS A 114 28.38 -28.25 9.40
N LEU A 115 29.47 -27.91 8.71
CA LEU A 115 30.82 -28.17 9.20
C LEU A 115 31.06 -27.51 10.56
N ARG A 116 30.60 -26.26 10.71
CA ARG A 116 30.66 -25.51 11.98
C ARG A 116 29.89 -26.21 13.10
N TYR A 117 28.67 -26.68 12.86
CA TYR A 117 27.91 -27.45 13.86
C TYR A 117 28.58 -28.79 14.21
N THR A 118 29.15 -29.51 13.23
CA THR A 118 29.91 -30.74 13.46
C THR A 118 31.13 -30.47 14.34
N GLN A 119 31.95 -29.46 14.00
CA GLN A 119 33.14 -29.05 14.75
C GLN A 119 32.84 -28.58 16.19
N LEU A 120 31.62 -28.08 16.45
CA LEU A 120 31.17 -27.69 17.80
C LEU A 120 30.53 -28.85 18.59
N SER A 121 30.08 -29.91 17.90
CA SER A 121 29.36 -31.05 18.51
C SER A 121 30.28 -32.23 18.80
N GLU A 122 31.26 -32.47 17.95
CA GLU A 122 32.22 -33.56 18.06
C GLU A 122 33.47 -33.05 18.79
N VAL A 123 33.79 -33.64 19.95
CA VAL A 123 35.03 -33.36 20.68
C VAL A 123 36.19 -34.07 19.98
N MET A 124 36.50 -33.61 18.77
CA MET A 124 37.66 -34.01 17.99
C MET A 124 38.93 -33.62 18.75
N PRO A 125 39.86 -34.55 19.03
CA PRO A 125 41.15 -34.19 19.63
C PRO A 125 41.96 -33.36 18.65
N PHE A 126 42.06 -32.05 18.89
CA PHE A 126 42.69 -31.05 18.01
C PHE A 126 43.99 -31.53 17.34
N PRO A 127 43.98 -31.92 16.05
CA PRO A 127 45.19 -32.25 15.31
C PRO A 127 45.81 -30.93 14.87
N THR A 128 46.84 -30.48 15.57
CA THR A 128 47.31 -29.08 15.51
C THR A 128 47.96 -28.67 14.18
N ASP A 129 48.22 -29.65 13.29
CA ASP A 129 48.97 -29.50 12.04
C ASP A 129 48.16 -29.78 10.75
N GLN A 130 46.83 -29.95 10.81
CA GLN A 130 46.00 -29.99 9.60
C GLN A 130 45.17 -28.73 9.44
N ASP A 131 45.39 -28.03 8.33
CA ASP A 131 44.76 -26.75 8.01
C ASP A 131 43.22 -26.85 8.02
N HIS A 132 42.62 -26.38 9.10
CA HIS A 132 41.19 -26.07 9.19
C HIS A 132 40.87 -24.80 8.37
N GLY A 133 41.26 -24.84 7.09
CA GLY A 133 41.25 -23.71 6.17
C GLY A 133 39.93 -22.95 6.20
N LYS A 134 40.05 -21.63 6.19
CA LYS A 134 39.01 -20.62 6.44
C LYS A 134 37.65 -21.05 5.88
N LEU A 135 36.59 -20.93 6.70
CA LEU A 135 35.22 -21.17 6.29
C LEU A 135 34.75 -20.05 5.33
N GLU A 136 34.82 -20.29 4.03
CA GLU A 136 34.63 -19.28 2.99
C GLU A 136 34.02 -19.86 1.71
N ILE A 137 33.42 -18.98 0.90
CA ILE A 137 32.87 -19.28 -0.42
C ILE A 137 33.68 -18.50 -1.44
N ARG A 138 34.29 -19.17 -2.42
CA ARG A 138 35.02 -18.55 -3.54
C ARG A 138 34.26 -18.75 -4.84
N LEU A 139 34.22 -17.72 -5.67
CA LEU A 139 33.77 -17.80 -7.06
C LEU A 139 34.89 -17.31 -7.98
N SER A 140 35.10 -18.00 -9.09
CA SER A 140 36.05 -17.59 -10.14
C SER A 140 35.40 -17.65 -11.52
N THR A 141 35.73 -16.67 -12.36
CA THR A 141 35.09 -16.41 -13.66
C THR A 141 36.11 -16.52 -14.80
N ASP A 142 35.77 -17.26 -15.85
CA ASP A 142 36.62 -17.42 -17.04
C ASP A 142 35.86 -17.14 -18.33
N LYS A 143 36.14 -15.97 -18.92
CA LYS A 143 35.54 -15.47 -20.17
C LYS A 143 36.04 -16.21 -21.42
N GLN A 144 37.18 -16.90 -21.35
CA GLN A 144 37.76 -17.64 -22.48
C GLN A 144 37.14 -19.04 -22.58
N ASN A 145 37.12 -19.78 -21.46
CA ASN A 145 36.54 -21.12 -21.38
C ASN A 145 35.01 -21.10 -21.18
N ARG A 146 34.41 -19.94 -20.90
CA ARG A 146 32.99 -19.74 -20.55
C ARG A 146 32.58 -20.55 -19.31
N THR A 147 33.42 -20.54 -18.28
CA THR A 147 33.11 -21.23 -17.02
C THR A 147 32.89 -20.25 -15.87
N LEU A 148 31.92 -20.59 -15.04
CA LEU A 148 31.80 -20.07 -13.67
C LEU A 148 32.14 -21.23 -12.73
N THR A 149 33.05 -21.01 -11.79
CA THR A 149 33.34 -21.97 -10.72
C THR A 149 32.90 -21.39 -9.38
N ILE A 150 32.27 -22.20 -8.55
CA ILE A 150 32.00 -21.89 -7.13
C ILE A 150 32.60 -22.98 -6.25
N GLN A 151 33.29 -22.60 -5.18
CA GLN A 151 33.93 -23.51 -4.24
C GLN A 151 33.61 -23.11 -2.79
N ASP A 152 33.22 -24.10 -1.98
CA ASP A 152 33.07 -24.00 -0.53
C ASP A 152 34.13 -24.86 0.18
N SER A 153 34.60 -24.42 1.34
CA SER A 153 35.53 -25.15 2.22
C SER A 153 34.81 -25.96 3.32
N GLY A 154 33.53 -26.28 3.12
CA GLY A 154 32.60 -26.85 4.10
C GLY A 154 32.73 -28.36 4.28
N ILE A 155 31.61 -28.99 4.67
CA ILE A 155 31.59 -30.39 5.11
C ILE A 155 31.84 -31.41 3.99
N GLY A 156 31.63 -31.03 2.72
CA GLY A 156 31.73 -31.90 1.54
C GLY A 156 30.73 -33.05 1.55
N MET A 157 30.93 -34.03 0.66
CA MET A 157 30.05 -35.21 0.53
C MET A 157 30.86 -36.51 0.34
N THR A 158 30.34 -37.62 0.85
CA THR A 158 30.77 -38.97 0.45
C THR A 158 30.11 -39.42 -0.85
N LYS A 159 30.50 -40.59 -1.37
CA LYS A 159 29.92 -41.20 -2.58
C LYS A 159 28.41 -41.46 -2.45
N GLU A 160 27.98 -41.90 -1.27
CA GLU A 160 26.58 -42.17 -0.92
C GLU A 160 25.79 -40.86 -0.82
N GLU A 161 26.42 -39.80 -0.29
CA GLU A 161 25.84 -38.46 -0.19
C GLU A 161 25.74 -37.79 -1.58
N LEU A 162 26.69 -38.02 -2.51
CA LEU A 162 26.57 -37.62 -3.91
C LEU A 162 25.39 -38.30 -4.60
N ILE A 163 25.33 -39.64 -4.56
CA ILE A 163 24.25 -40.44 -5.17
C ILE A 163 22.88 -40.05 -4.61
N SER A 164 22.78 -39.83 -3.29
CA SER A 164 21.50 -39.59 -2.63
C SER A 164 21.07 -38.13 -2.51
N ASN A 165 21.95 -37.15 -2.65
CA ASN A 165 21.58 -35.72 -2.65
C ASN A 165 21.63 -35.06 -4.03
N LEU A 166 22.64 -35.38 -4.87
CA LEU A 166 22.74 -34.84 -6.24
C LEU A 166 22.17 -35.78 -7.30
N GLY A 167 22.11 -37.09 -7.01
CA GLY A 167 21.50 -38.08 -7.88
C GLY A 167 20.00 -38.32 -7.65
N THR A 168 19.38 -37.64 -6.68
CA THR A 168 17.95 -37.78 -6.34
C THR A 168 17.26 -36.43 -6.28
N ILE A 169 16.28 -36.18 -7.16
CA ILE A 169 15.53 -34.92 -7.21
C ILE A 169 14.62 -34.81 -5.96
N ALA A 170 14.45 -33.59 -5.44
CA ALA A 170 13.64 -33.26 -4.26
C ALA A 170 14.11 -33.89 -2.93
N ARG A 171 15.33 -34.43 -2.87
CA ARG A 171 15.98 -34.88 -1.64
C ARG A 171 16.96 -33.81 -1.14
N SER A 172 16.82 -33.40 0.12
CA SER A 172 17.68 -32.38 0.74
C SER A 172 18.40 -32.92 1.97
N GLY A 173 19.72 -33.11 1.86
CA GLY A 173 20.60 -33.40 3.00
C GLY A 173 20.59 -32.29 4.06
N SER A 174 20.39 -31.03 3.66
CA SER A 174 20.18 -29.91 4.59
C SER A 174 18.91 -30.08 5.41
N LYS A 175 17.81 -30.58 4.80
CA LYS A 175 16.56 -30.85 5.53
C LYS A 175 16.71 -32.00 6.51
N ALA A 176 17.38 -33.09 6.12
CA ALA A 176 17.66 -34.21 7.01
C ALA A 176 18.50 -33.78 8.22
N PHE A 177 19.54 -32.97 8.00
CA PHE A 177 20.38 -32.41 9.06
C PHE A 177 19.62 -31.46 9.99
N MET A 178 18.74 -30.59 9.45
CA MET A 178 17.85 -29.74 10.26
C MET A 178 16.95 -30.56 11.19
N THR A 179 16.36 -31.67 10.71
CA THR A 179 15.56 -32.57 11.55
C THR A 179 16.40 -33.17 12.69
N GLN A 180 17.58 -33.70 12.39
CA GLN A 180 18.51 -34.28 13.38
C GLN A 180 19.02 -33.28 14.44
N LEU A 181 19.07 -31.98 14.11
CA LEU A 181 19.44 -30.92 15.06
C LEU A 181 18.23 -30.40 15.86
N SER A 182 17.04 -30.34 15.25
CA SER A 182 15.79 -30.00 15.96
C SER A 182 15.45 -31.05 17.02
N GLU A 183 15.68 -32.34 16.74
CA GLU A 183 15.58 -33.44 17.71
C GLU A 183 16.55 -33.29 18.90
N LYS A 184 17.61 -32.49 18.76
CA LYS A 184 18.59 -32.15 19.80
C LYS A 184 18.36 -30.78 20.46
N ASN A 185 17.25 -30.10 20.15
CA ASN A 185 16.93 -28.73 20.59
C ASN A 185 18.01 -27.68 20.20
N VAL A 186 18.73 -27.89 19.10
CA VAL A 186 19.69 -26.91 18.56
C VAL A 186 18.95 -25.98 17.58
N ASP A 187 19.19 -24.67 17.68
CA ASP A 187 18.65 -23.72 16.68
C ASP A 187 19.26 -23.99 15.29
N VAL A 188 18.41 -24.03 14.28
CA VAL A 188 18.71 -24.28 12.87
C VAL A 188 18.24 -23.15 11.95
N SER A 189 17.92 -21.98 12.52
CA SER A 189 17.52 -20.75 11.81
C SER A 189 18.48 -20.33 10.68
N THR A 190 19.76 -20.68 10.79
CA THR A 190 20.81 -20.33 9.81
C THR A 190 20.82 -21.19 8.55
N ILE A 191 20.20 -22.37 8.54
CA ILE A 191 20.23 -23.29 7.38
C ILE A 191 19.14 -22.92 6.37
N ILE A 192 19.50 -22.85 5.09
CA ILE A 192 18.69 -22.28 4.02
C ILE A 192 18.01 -23.38 3.15
N GLY A 193 18.65 -24.53 2.95
CA GLY A 193 18.23 -25.55 1.98
C GLY A 193 17.10 -26.48 2.43
N GLN A 194 15.88 -26.28 1.93
CA GLN A 194 14.71 -27.10 2.29
C GLN A 194 14.24 -28.09 1.21
N PHE A 195 14.28 -27.71 -0.08
CA PHE A 195 13.52 -28.39 -1.12
C PHE A 195 14.24 -29.49 -1.92
N GLY A 196 15.59 -29.50 -1.95
CA GLY A 196 16.34 -30.53 -2.71
C GLY A 196 16.25 -30.40 -4.23
N VAL A 197 16.01 -29.18 -4.76
CA VAL A 197 15.99 -28.90 -6.21
C VAL A 197 16.97 -27.80 -6.65
N GLY A 198 17.44 -26.95 -5.74
CA GLY A 198 18.24 -25.76 -6.08
C GLY A 198 19.56 -26.02 -6.80
N PHE A 199 20.18 -27.21 -6.62
CA PHE A 199 21.37 -27.59 -7.38
C PHE A 199 21.13 -27.66 -8.90
N TYR A 200 19.99 -28.22 -9.32
CA TYR A 200 19.69 -28.41 -10.75
C TYR A 200 19.40 -27.09 -11.49
N SER A 201 19.26 -25.97 -10.77
CA SER A 201 19.20 -24.62 -11.36
C SER A 201 20.44 -24.29 -12.20
N ALA A 202 21.59 -24.92 -11.95
CA ALA A 202 22.78 -24.80 -12.79
C ALA A 202 22.52 -25.21 -14.26
N PHE A 203 21.66 -26.21 -14.50
CA PHE A 203 21.31 -26.66 -15.86
C PHE A 203 20.39 -25.68 -16.62
N MET A 204 19.90 -24.61 -15.99
CA MET A 204 19.31 -23.48 -16.71
C MET A 204 20.37 -22.83 -17.62
N VAL A 205 21.61 -22.68 -17.12
CA VAL A 205 22.69 -21.91 -17.75
C VAL A 205 23.85 -22.73 -18.28
N ALA A 206 23.96 -24.02 -17.92
CA ALA A 206 25.09 -24.88 -18.22
C ALA A 206 24.79 -25.99 -19.25
N ASP A 207 25.74 -26.26 -20.14
CA ASP A 207 25.76 -27.46 -21.01
C ASP A 207 26.36 -28.68 -20.26
N LYS A 208 27.21 -28.44 -19.26
CA LYS A 208 27.84 -29.47 -18.41
C LYS A 208 28.10 -28.92 -17.02
N VAL A 209 27.91 -29.75 -15.99
CA VAL A 209 28.28 -29.45 -14.60
C VAL A 209 29.20 -30.55 -14.07
N GLU A 210 30.30 -30.15 -13.46
CA GLU A 210 31.27 -31.02 -12.80
C GLU A 210 31.33 -30.63 -11.31
N VAL A 211 31.25 -31.61 -10.40
CA VAL A 211 31.27 -31.39 -8.96
C VAL A 211 32.39 -32.22 -8.33
N TYR A 212 33.43 -31.54 -7.87
CA TYR A 212 34.55 -32.12 -7.13
C TYR A 212 34.26 -31.98 -5.63
N THR A 213 34.44 -33.03 -4.83
CA THR A 213 34.16 -32.96 -3.39
C THR A 213 34.98 -33.95 -2.59
N LYS A 214 35.23 -33.62 -1.32
CA LYS A 214 35.80 -34.52 -0.32
C LYS A 214 35.15 -34.22 1.03
N SER A 215 34.62 -35.25 1.68
CA SER A 215 33.99 -35.11 2.99
C SER A 215 35.01 -34.74 4.06
N HIS A 216 34.57 -34.06 5.12
CA HIS A 216 35.38 -33.79 6.32
C HIS A 216 35.76 -35.07 7.09
N LYS A 217 34.98 -36.15 6.93
CA LYS A 217 35.18 -37.43 7.64
C LYS A 217 36.62 -37.95 7.46
N PRO A 218 37.27 -38.48 8.52
CA PRO A 218 38.56 -39.15 8.40
C PRO A 218 38.58 -40.20 7.29
N ASP A 219 39.73 -40.33 6.63
CA ASP A 219 39.98 -41.26 5.52
C ASP A 219 39.03 -41.15 4.31
N SER A 220 38.25 -40.06 4.19
CA SER A 220 37.41 -39.82 3.01
C SER A 220 38.26 -39.66 1.74
N VAL A 221 38.03 -40.55 0.78
CA VAL A 221 38.47 -40.36 -0.61
C VAL A 221 37.73 -39.14 -1.22
N GLY A 222 38.39 -38.45 -2.15
CA GLY A 222 37.78 -37.38 -2.95
C GLY A 222 37.12 -37.92 -4.21
N TYR A 223 36.09 -37.25 -4.71
CA TYR A 223 35.31 -37.68 -5.87
C TYR A 223 35.06 -36.54 -6.86
N ILE A 224 34.88 -36.90 -8.14
CA ILE A 224 34.25 -36.06 -9.16
C ILE A 224 32.92 -36.68 -9.58
N TRP A 225 31.86 -35.87 -9.61
CA TRP A 225 30.56 -36.16 -10.20
C TRP A 225 30.42 -35.33 -11.48
N THR A 226 29.81 -35.85 -12.53
CA THR A 226 29.66 -35.16 -13.83
C THR A 226 28.30 -35.44 -14.48
N SER A 227 27.65 -34.42 -15.03
CA SER A 227 26.42 -34.55 -15.83
C SER A 227 26.24 -33.41 -16.83
N ASP A 228 25.47 -33.69 -17.89
CA ASP A 228 24.93 -32.75 -18.88
C ASP A 228 23.47 -32.34 -18.58
N GLY A 229 22.85 -32.94 -17.55
CA GLY A 229 21.44 -32.75 -17.21
C GLY A 229 20.45 -33.61 -18.01
N SER A 230 20.90 -34.50 -18.91
CA SER A 230 20.03 -35.33 -19.77
C SER A 230 19.39 -36.54 -19.07
N GLY A 231 19.55 -36.65 -17.75
CA GLY A 231 18.96 -37.71 -16.91
C GLY A 231 19.94 -38.76 -16.39
N SER A 232 21.24 -38.64 -16.69
CA SER A 232 22.31 -39.51 -16.19
C SER A 232 23.50 -38.71 -15.65
N TYR A 233 24.29 -39.31 -14.77
CA TYR A 233 25.52 -38.74 -14.23
C TYR A 233 26.57 -39.84 -14.00
N GLU A 234 27.83 -39.45 -13.97
CA GLU A 234 28.97 -40.32 -13.67
C GLU A 234 29.61 -39.90 -12.34
N ILE A 235 30.20 -40.87 -11.60
CA ILE A 235 31.04 -40.61 -10.42
C ILE A 235 32.32 -41.42 -10.54
N SER A 236 33.47 -40.76 -10.38
CA SER A 236 34.78 -41.40 -10.29
C SER A 236 35.61 -40.81 -9.14
N GLU A 237 36.64 -41.53 -8.72
CA GLU A 237 37.54 -41.10 -7.64
C GLU A 237 38.49 -40.00 -8.14
N PHE A 238 38.61 -38.96 -7.33
CA PHE A 238 39.50 -37.82 -7.56
C PHE A 238 40.23 -37.49 -6.25
N PRO A 239 41.32 -38.23 -5.89
CA PRO A 239 41.99 -38.09 -4.59
C PRO A 239 42.54 -36.69 -4.30
N SER A 240 42.79 -35.90 -5.36
CA SER A 240 43.24 -34.51 -5.29
C SER A 240 42.12 -33.49 -5.00
N ALA A 241 40.92 -33.92 -4.62
CA ALA A 241 39.86 -33.01 -4.16
C ALA A 241 40.20 -32.40 -2.78
N GLU A 242 39.97 -31.10 -2.65
CA GLU A 242 40.03 -30.37 -1.39
C GLU A 242 38.74 -30.60 -0.56
N ARG A 243 38.81 -30.35 0.75
CA ARG A 243 37.67 -30.48 1.68
C ARG A 243 36.56 -29.49 1.29
N GLY A 244 35.33 -29.97 1.20
CA GLY A 244 34.17 -29.17 0.80
C GLY A 244 33.68 -29.55 -0.61
N THR A 245 33.26 -28.56 -1.39
CA THR A 245 32.70 -28.77 -2.74
C THR A 245 33.21 -27.71 -3.71
N LYS A 246 33.64 -28.11 -4.91
CA LYS A 246 33.89 -27.22 -6.06
C LYS A 246 33.00 -27.63 -7.22
N ILE A 247 32.16 -26.70 -7.68
CA ILE A 247 31.23 -26.88 -8.80
C ILE A 247 31.75 -26.04 -9.98
N VAL A 248 32.11 -26.70 -11.09
CA VAL A 248 32.50 -26.07 -12.35
C VAL A 248 31.31 -26.12 -13.31
N ILE A 249 30.92 -24.94 -13.80
CA ILE A 249 29.69 -24.72 -14.56
C ILE A 249 30.12 -24.30 -15.97
N HIS A 250 29.98 -25.20 -16.94
CA HIS A 250 30.33 -24.95 -18.35
C HIS A 250 29.15 -24.26 -19.03
N LEU A 251 29.25 -22.94 -19.21
CA LEU A 251 28.11 -22.11 -19.58
C LEU A 251 27.73 -22.26 -21.06
N LYS A 252 26.42 -22.31 -21.29
CA LYS A 252 25.79 -22.26 -22.61
C LYS A 252 26.22 -21.00 -23.35
N SER A 253 26.26 -21.09 -24.67
CA SER A 253 26.66 -19.97 -25.54
C SER A 253 25.81 -18.69 -25.35
N ASP A 254 24.54 -18.84 -24.97
CA ASP A 254 23.60 -17.75 -24.65
C ASP A 254 23.69 -17.26 -23.18
N CYS A 255 24.36 -17.99 -22.30
CA CYS A 255 24.49 -17.71 -20.86
C CYS A 255 25.91 -17.24 -20.46
N ARG A 256 26.77 -16.93 -21.45
CA ARG A 256 28.17 -16.52 -21.26
C ARG A 256 28.36 -15.26 -20.39
N GLU A 257 27.30 -14.49 -20.15
CA GLU A 257 27.32 -13.31 -19.28
C GLU A 257 27.64 -13.65 -17.80
N PHE A 258 27.38 -14.89 -17.37
CA PHE A 258 27.77 -15.35 -16.02
C PHE A 258 29.25 -15.77 -15.89
N ALA A 259 30.02 -15.71 -17.00
CA ALA A 259 31.48 -15.68 -16.94
C ALA A 259 32.03 -14.26 -16.75
N ASP A 260 31.16 -13.25 -16.55
CA ASP A 260 31.56 -11.88 -16.24
C ASP A 260 31.51 -11.59 -14.74
N ASP A 261 32.64 -11.12 -14.23
CA ASP A 261 32.87 -10.75 -12.85
C ASP A 261 31.92 -9.65 -12.37
N GLN A 262 31.63 -8.64 -13.20
CA GLN A 262 30.70 -7.57 -12.83
C GLN A 262 29.24 -8.08 -12.84
N THR A 263 28.87 -9.01 -13.72
CA THR A 263 27.58 -9.71 -13.66
C THR A 263 27.47 -10.49 -12.34
N VAL A 264 28.43 -11.35 -12.03
CA VAL A 264 28.43 -12.19 -10.80
C VAL A 264 28.40 -11.31 -9.54
N LEU A 265 29.16 -10.22 -9.49
CA LEU A 265 29.13 -9.24 -8.41
C LEU A 265 27.74 -8.60 -8.22
N ASN A 266 27.03 -8.28 -9.31
CA ASN A 266 25.70 -7.70 -9.23
C ASN A 266 24.66 -8.71 -8.70
N VAL A 267 24.73 -9.98 -9.12
CA VAL A 267 23.84 -11.04 -8.62
C VAL A 267 24.09 -11.33 -7.14
N ILE A 268 25.36 -11.34 -6.68
CA ILE A 268 25.71 -11.48 -5.26
C ILE A 268 25.18 -10.29 -4.45
N ARG A 269 25.39 -9.05 -4.92
CA ARG A 269 24.86 -7.83 -4.27
C ARG A 269 23.32 -7.86 -4.14
N LYS A 270 22.63 -8.41 -5.15
CA LYS A 270 21.17 -8.56 -5.18
C LYS A 270 20.66 -9.60 -4.18
N TYR A 271 21.19 -10.83 -4.20
CA TYR A 271 20.59 -11.94 -3.43
C TYR A 271 21.34 -12.42 -2.19
N SER A 272 22.67 -12.30 -2.18
CA SER A 272 23.56 -13.04 -1.26
C SER A 272 24.47 -12.15 -0.41
N ASN A 273 24.35 -10.81 -0.52
CA ASN A 273 25.19 -9.84 0.19
C ASN A 273 25.18 -9.95 1.73
N PHE A 274 24.21 -10.68 2.30
CA PHE A 274 23.99 -10.80 3.74
C PHE A 274 24.10 -12.25 4.27
N VAL A 275 24.59 -13.16 3.43
CA VAL A 275 24.95 -14.55 3.79
C VAL A 275 26.02 -14.55 4.91
N ASN A 276 25.95 -15.54 5.81
CA ASN A 276 26.75 -15.60 7.04
C ASN A 276 28.26 -15.84 6.81
N SER A 277 28.62 -16.41 5.66
CA SER A 277 29.99 -16.76 5.27
C SER A 277 30.62 -15.69 4.38
N PRO A 278 31.94 -15.43 4.45
CA PRO A 278 32.61 -14.53 3.52
C PRO A 278 32.57 -15.09 2.08
N ILE A 279 32.22 -14.23 1.13
CA ILE A 279 32.15 -14.51 -0.30
C ILE A 279 33.26 -13.76 -1.00
N PHE A 280 34.11 -14.48 -1.73
CA PHE A 280 35.16 -13.94 -2.59
C PHE A 280 34.81 -14.14 -4.07
N VAL A 281 35.03 -13.13 -4.91
CA VAL A 281 34.97 -13.23 -6.38
C VAL A 281 36.34 -12.85 -6.93
N ASN A 282 37.00 -13.75 -7.65
CA ASN A 282 38.37 -13.56 -8.15
C ASN A 282 39.32 -13.03 -7.04
N ASP A 283 39.27 -13.68 -5.87
CA ASP A 283 39.98 -13.35 -4.62
C ASP A 283 39.63 -12.01 -3.93
N GLU A 284 38.71 -11.19 -4.46
CA GLU A 284 38.17 -10.02 -3.74
C GLU A 284 36.94 -10.35 -2.88
N GLN A 285 36.95 -10.00 -1.59
CA GLN A 285 35.77 -10.17 -0.73
C GLN A 285 34.67 -9.16 -1.08
N THR A 286 33.45 -9.67 -1.30
CA THR A 286 32.32 -8.91 -1.85
C THR A 286 31.30 -8.48 -0.79
N ASN A 287 30.91 -9.38 0.10
CA ASN A 287 29.86 -9.17 1.11
C ASN A 287 30.37 -8.46 2.38
N LYS A 288 30.73 -7.18 2.23
CA LYS A 288 31.32 -6.36 3.30
C LYS A 288 30.31 -5.68 4.23
N ILE A 289 29.02 -5.62 3.86
CA ILE A 289 28.00 -4.83 4.57
C ILE A 289 27.23 -5.71 5.56
N GLN A 290 27.23 -5.34 6.84
CA GLN A 290 26.60 -6.12 7.90
C GLN A 290 25.06 -6.02 7.87
N PRO A 291 24.32 -7.13 8.06
CA PRO A 291 22.85 -7.11 8.09
C PRO A 291 22.34 -6.54 9.42
N LEU A 292 22.21 -5.21 9.50
CA LEU A 292 21.92 -4.50 10.76
C LEU A 292 20.64 -4.97 11.48
N TRP A 293 19.65 -5.46 10.75
CA TRP A 293 18.37 -5.98 11.31
C TRP A 293 18.53 -7.24 12.17
N VAL A 294 19.64 -7.96 12.00
CA VAL A 294 19.97 -9.16 12.79
C VAL A 294 20.60 -8.77 14.13
N LEU A 295 21.21 -7.59 14.22
CA LEU A 295 21.87 -7.07 15.42
C LEU A 295 20.85 -6.55 16.45
N GLU A 296 21.33 -6.27 17.67
CA GLU A 296 20.49 -5.63 18.68
C GLU A 296 20.38 -4.12 18.43
N PRO A 297 19.20 -3.48 18.56
CA PRO A 297 19.01 -2.07 18.23
C PRO A 297 19.86 -1.08 19.04
N LYS A 298 20.46 -1.53 20.14
CA LYS A 298 21.35 -0.73 21.00
C LYS A 298 22.84 -0.85 20.63
N SER A 299 23.24 -1.83 19.81
CA SER A 299 24.63 -2.02 19.39
C SER A 299 24.95 -1.39 18.04
N VAL A 300 23.94 -0.89 17.33
CA VAL A 300 24.07 -0.24 16.01
C VAL A 300 24.15 1.28 16.18
N LYS A 301 25.09 1.90 15.48
CA LYS A 301 25.34 3.35 15.54
C LYS A 301 24.53 4.12 14.47
N PRO A 302 24.33 5.44 14.64
CA PRO A 302 23.70 6.28 13.62
C PRO A 302 24.42 6.23 12.26
N GLU A 303 25.75 6.19 12.25
CA GLU A 303 26.56 6.19 11.03
C GLU A 303 26.38 4.89 10.23
N GLU A 304 26.38 3.74 10.92
CA GLU A 304 26.10 2.43 10.33
C GLU A 304 24.69 2.40 9.71
N HIS A 305 23.71 2.99 10.40
CA HIS A 305 22.35 3.17 9.87
C HIS A 305 22.30 4.07 8.62
N ILE A 306 23.12 5.13 8.52
CA ILE A 306 23.21 5.99 7.33
C ILE A 306 23.85 5.22 6.16
N GLU A 307 24.98 4.55 6.36
CA GLU A 307 25.65 3.76 5.31
C GLU A 307 24.75 2.65 4.78
N PHE A 308 24.09 1.90 5.67
CA PHE A 308 23.16 0.84 5.29
C PHE A 308 21.92 1.40 4.58
N TYR A 309 21.35 2.52 5.05
CA TYR A 309 20.25 3.20 4.37
C TYR A 309 20.63 3.59 2.93
N ARG A 310 21.81 4.20 2.74
CA ARG A 310 22.32 4.59 1.42
C ARG A 310 22.50 3.38 0.49
N TYR A 311 23.04 2.27 1.02
CA TYR A 311 23.16 1.02 0.27
C TYR A 311 21.80 0.47 -0.20
N ILE A 312 20.82 0.31 0.69
CA ILE A 312 19.53 -0.30 0.31
C ILE A 312 18.61 0.63 -0.51
N SER A 313 18.80 1.95 -0.40
CA SER A 313 18.04 2.96 -1.16
C SER A 313 18.68 3.34 -2.49
N ASN A 314 19.95 2.99 -2.70
CA ASN A 314 20.79 3.48 -3.80
C ASN A 314 20.74 5.02 -3.90
N SER A 315 20.95 5.70 -2.77
CA SER A 315 20.88 7.16 -2.67
C SER A 315 22.01 7.73 -1.82
N ASN A 316 22.24 9.04 -1.93
CA ASN A 316 23.17 9.80 -1.08
C ASN A 316 22.46 10.49 0.10
N ASP A 317 21.14 10.32 0.23
CA ASP A 317 20.31 10.89 1.30
C ASP A 317 20.68 10.27 2.67
N GLN A 318 20.03 10.73 3.74
CA GLN A 318 20.12 10.10 5.06
C GLN A 318 18.72 9.94 5.67
N PRO A 319 18.51 8.99 6.61
CA PRO A 319 17.19 8.78 7.20
C PRO A 319 16.92 9.78 8.33
N ARG A 320 15.88 10.63 8.19
CA ARG A 320 15.37 11.48 9.28
C ARG A 320 14.95 10.66 10.50
N PHE A 321 14.35 9.48 10.27
CA PHE A 321 14.03 8.54 11.34
C PHE A 321 14.44 7.10 11.00
N VAL A 322 14.82 6.37 12.05
CA VAL A 322 15.15 4.93 12.01
C VAL A 322 14.22 4.17 12.95
N LEU A 323 13.52 3.17 12.41
CA LEU A 323 12.73 2.19 13.15
C LEU A 323 13.39 0.82 13.00
N HIS A 324 14.32 0.51 13.90
CA HIS A 324 14.80 -0.85 14.10
C HIS A 324 13.81 -1.59 15.00
N TYR A 325 13.17 -2.65 14.48
CA TYR A 325 12.11 -3.39 15.17
C TYR A 325 12.34 -4.91 15.07
N ARG A 326 12.31 -5.56 16.23
CA ARG A 326 12.43 -7.00 16.44
C ARG A 326 11.23 -7.48 17.27
N ALA A 327 10.66 -8.62 16.93
CA ALA A 327 9.61 -9.30 17.69
C ALA A 327 9.57 -10.79 17.32
N GLU A 328 9.23 -11.67 18.27
CA GLU A 328 9.02 -13.11 18.02
C GLU A 328 7.53 -13.52 18.02
N ALA A 329 6.64 -12.58 18.34
CA ALA A 329 5.20 -12.78 18.34
C ALA A 329 4.47 -11.50 17.88
N PRO A 330 3.34 -11.60 17.13
CA PRO A 330 2.66 -12.83 16.72
C PRO A 330 3.25 -13.46 15.44
N LEU A 331 4.39 -12.96 14.97
CA LEU A 331 5.28 -13.53 13.95
C LEU A 331 6.73 -13.19 14.37
N SER A 332 7.72 -13.99 13.96
CA SER A 332 9.13 -13.61 14.03
C SER A 332 9.44 -12.58 12.95
N ILE A 333 9.86 -11.38 13.36
CA ILE A 333 10.11 -10.21 12.53
C ILE A 333 11.42 -9.56 13.00
N LYS A 334 12.38 -9.43 12.09
CA LYS A 334 13.67 -8.74 12.31
C LYS A 334 13.80 -7.69 11.20
N SER A 335 13.67 -6.41 11.54
CA SER A 335 13.45 -5.35 10.53
C SER A 335 14.14 -4.04 10.87
N VAL A 336 14.57 -3.32 9.83
CA VAL A 336 14.99 -1.91 9.92
C VAL A 336 14.30 -1.12 8.82
N LEU A 337 13.51 -0.15 9.24
CA LEU A 337 12.72 0.73 8.40
C LEU A 337 13.19 2.17 8.57
N TYR A 338 13.23 2.91 7.46
CA TYR A 338 13.83 4.23 7.33
C TYR A 338 12.85 5.21 6.70
N PHE A 339 12.85 6.42 7.25
CA PHE A 339 12.05 7.54 6.80
C PHE A 339 13.03 8.56 6.20
N PRO A 340 13.05 8.76 4.87
CA PRO A 340 14.03 9.63 4.21
C PRO A 340 14.00 11.06 4.76
N GLU A 341 15.16 11.73 4.78
CA GLU A 341 15.20 13.15 5.13
C GLU A 341 14.78 14.02 3.94
N THR A 342 15.23 13.65 2.73
CA THR A 342 14.84 14.32 1.50
C THR A 342 13.39 14.03 1.15
N LYS A 343 12.60 15.09 0.92
CA LYS A 343 11.20 15.01 0.48
C LYS A 343 11.09 14.32 -0.91
N PRO A 344 10.02 13.56 -1.18
CA PRO A 344 9.85 12.89 -2.47
C PRO A 344 9.64 13.89 -3.61
N GLY A 345 10.09 13.51 -4.81
CA GLY A 345 9.89 14.31 -6.01
C GLY A 345 8.43 14.32 -6.47
N LEU A 346 7.99 15.42 -7.08
CA LEU A 346 6.61 15.58 -7.58
C LEU A 346 6.18 14.42 -8.51
N PHE A 347 7.10 13.94 -9.35
CA PHE A 347 6.88 12.80 -10.25
C PHE A 347 6.80 11.46 -9.52
N GLU A 348 7.46 11.32 -8.36
CA GLU A 348 7.40 10.13 -7.51
C GLU A 348 6.08 10.07 -6.75
N MET A 349 5.58 11.23 -6.27
CA MET A 349 4.23 11.34 -5.71
C MET A 349 3.15 10.94 -6.71
N SER A 350 3.31 11.30 -7.99
CA SER A 350 2.34 11.02 -9.06
C SER A 350 2.34 9.59 -9.62
N ARG A 351 3.34 8.77 -9.29
CA ARG A 351 3.48 7.40 -9.79
C ARG A 351 3.03 6.40 -8.73
N GLU A 352 2.49 5.26 -9.18
CA GLU A 352 2.44 4.05 -8.35
C GLU A 352 3.87 3.49 -8.23
N THR A 353 4.70 4.15 -7.40
CA THR A 353 6.08 3.71 -7.16
C THR A 353 6.09 2.44 -6.32
N GLU A 354 6.93 1.49 -6.72
CA GLU A 354 7.26 0.26 -5.99
C GLU A 354 7.60 0.57 -4.51
N VAL A 355 7.16 -0.31 -3.60
CA VAL A 355 7.36 -0.15 -2.15
C VAL A 355 8.86 -0.18 -1.81
N GLY A 356 9.33 0.75 -0.98
CA GLY A 356 10.77 0.87 -0.67
C GLY A 356 11.38 -0.21 0.23
N VAL A 357 10.64 -1.25 0.62
CA VAL A 357 11.05 -2.25 1.61
C VAL A 357 11.27 -3.60 0.94
N SER A 358 12.45 -4.20 1.12
CA SER A 358 12.77 -5.54 0.59
C SER A 358 12.48 -6.63 1.61
N LEU A 359 11.98 -7.79 1.15
CA LEU A 359 11.68 -8.95 2.00
C LEU A 359 12.77 -10.02 1.89
N TYR A 360 13.28 -10.39 3.05
CA TYR A 360 14.26 -11.45 3.27
C TYR A 360 13.62 -12.60 4.06
N THR A 361 14.21 -13.79 3.97
CA THR A 361 14.11 -14.78 5.04
C THR A 361 15.49 -15.40 5.25
N ARG A 362 15.91 -15.59 6.51
CA ARG A 362 17.22 -16.17 6.86
C ARG A 362 18.37 -15.44 6.15
N ARG A 363 18.26 -14.10 6.06
CA ARG A 363 19.18 -13.17 5.35
C ARG A 363 19.33 -13.36 3.82
N VAL A 364 18.56 -14.24 3.19
CA VAL A 364 18.50 -14.36 1.71
C VAL A 364 17.36 -13.50 1.16
N LEU A 365 17.63 -12.72 0.09
CA LEU A 365 16.58 -11.91 -0.55
C LEU A 365 15.55 -12.81 -1.23
N ILE A 366 14.27 -12.63 -0.91
CA ILE A 366 13.14 -13.30 -1.56
C ILE A 366 12.53 -12.39 -2.62
N LYS A 367 12.26 -11.13 -2.27
CA LYS A 367 11.83 -10.10 -3.22
C LYS A 367 12.40 -8.74 -2.82
N SER A 368 13.00 -8.04 -3.77
CA SER A 368 13.32 -6.61 -3.62
C SER A 368 12.05 -5.79 -3.85
N LYS A 369 11.90 -4.68 -3.11
CA LYS A 369 10.75 -3.76 -3.21
C LYS A 369 9.40 -4.49 -3.15
N THR A 370 9.16 -5.16 -2.03
CA THR A 370 8.06 -6.09 -1.87
C THR A 370 6.72 -5.37 -1.72
N ASP A 371 5.80 -5.64 -2.65
CA ASP A 371 4.41 -5.23 -2.54
C ASP A 371 3.70 -5.93 -1.37
N ASN A 372 2.57 -5.38 -0.94
CA ASN A 372 1.66 -5.96 0.07
C ASN A 372 2.21 -6.15 1.50
N ILE A 373 3.52 -6.01 1.77
CA ILE A 373 4.06 -5.98 3.15
C ILE A 373 3.89 -4.63 3.85
N LEU A 374 3.59 -3.56 3.10
CA LEU A 374 3.13 -2.27 3.60
C LEU A 374 1.91 -1.80 2.79
N PRO A 375 1.00 -1.00 3.37
CA PRO A 375 -0.04 -0.28 2.61
C PRO A 375 0.56 0.65 1.54
N LYS A 376 -0.16 0.90 0.44
CA LYS A 376 0.29 1.84 -0.62
C LYS A 376 0.61 3.23 -0.07
N TRP A 377 -0.11 3.69 0.95
CA TRP A 377 0.13 4.99 1.59
C TRP A 377 1.47 5.07 2.35
N LEU A 378 2.09 3.93 2.74
CA LEU A 378 3.42 3.86 3.35
C LEU A 378 4.57 3.61 2.34
N ARG A 379 4.34 3.72 1.02
CA ARG A 379 5.34 3.44 -0.05
C ARG A 379 6.64 4.24 0.05
N PHE A 380 6.64 5.37 0.74
CA PHE A 380 7.82 6.21 0.97
C PHE A 380 8.85 5.56 1.90
N VAL A 381 8.42 4.69 2.83
CA VAL A 381 9.31 3.99 3.78
C VAL A 381 10.29 3.11 3.01
N LYS A 382 11.58 3.26 3.30
CA LYS A 382 12.65 2.40 2.75
C LYS A 382 13.08 1.40 3.82
N GLY A 383 13.56 0.20 3.47
CA GLY A 383 13.99 -0.72 4.51
C GLY A 383 14.17 -2.18 4.12
N VAL A 384 14.34 -2.99 5.15
CA VAL A 384 14.40 -4.45 5.09
C VAL A 384 13.53 -5.07 6.18
N VAL A 385 12.85 -6.15 5.81
CA VAL A 385 12.13 -7.04 6.74
C VAL A 385 12.63 -8.45 6.48
N ASP A 386 13.07 -9.12 7.54
CA ASP A 386 13.42 -10.54 7.55
C ASP A 386 12.45 -11.26 8.48
N SER A 387 11.88 -12.36 8.03
CA SER A 387 10.87 -13.12 8.78
C SER A 387 10.93 -14.59 8.42
N GLU A 388 11.09 -15.42 9.44
CA GLU A 388 11.30 -16.88 9.29
C GLU A 388 9.98 -17.65 9.15
N ASP A 389 8.84 -17.02 9.48
CA ASP A 389 7.49 -17.57 9.34
C ASP A 389 6.93 -17.52 7.92
N ILE A 390 7.58 -16.79 6.99
CA ILE A 390 7.05 -16.60 5.64
C ILE A 390 7.32 -17.86 4.79
N PRO A 391 6.28 -18.61 4.37
CA PRO A 391 6.47 -19.85 3.64
C PRO A 391 6.99 -19.55 2.23
N LEU A 392 8.17 -20.09 1.91
CA LEU A 392 8.74 -19.98 0.58
C LEU A 392 8.01 -20.87 -0.42
N ASN A 393 7.75 -20.33 -1.61
CA ASN A 393 7.42 -21.16 -2.77
C ASN A 393 8.70 -21.85 -3.30
N LEU A 394 8.54 -22.83 -4.19
CA LEU A 394 9.65 -23.65 -4.69
C LEU A 394 10.73 -22.82 -5.45
N SER A 395 10.35 -21.71 -6.10
CA SER A 395 11.28 -20.78 -6.78
C SER A 395 11.89 -19.71 -5.87
N ARG A 396 11.31 -19.48 -4.68
CA ARG A 396 11.71 -18.47 -3.70
C ARG A 396 11.63 -17.02 -4.21
N GLU A 397 10.70 -16.75 -5.14
CA GLU A 397 10.47 -15.43 -5.76
C GLU A 397 9.00 -14.99 -5.62
N LEU A 398 8.06 -15.92 -5.80
CA LEU A 398 6.63 -15.63 -5.84
C LEU A 398 6.02 -15.72 -4.43
N LEU A 399 5.91 -14.56 -3.80
CA LEU A 399 5.08 -14.37 -2.61
C LEU A 399 3.61 -14.60 -2.97
N GLN A 400 3.09 -15.78 -2.61
CA GLN A 400 1.66 -16.04 -2.62
C GLN A 400 0.96 -15.03 -1.68
N ASN A 401 -0.26 -14.61 -2.03
CA ASN A 401 -1.07 -13.69 -1.20
C ASN A 401 -1.60 -14.41 0.06
N SER A 402 -0.68 -14.71 0.97
CA SER A 402 -0.91 -15.46 2.20
C SER A 402 -1.56 -14.58 3.28
N PRO A 403 -2.43 -15.14 4.14
CA PRO A 403 -2.84 -14.49 5.38
C PRO A 403 -1.66 -14.01 6.24
N LEU A 404 -0.50 -14.67 6.16
CA LEU A 404 0.72 -14.29 6.89
C LEU A 404 1.32 -12.97 6.39
N ILE A 405 1.26 -12.69 5.07
CA ILE A 405 1.71 -11.39 4.51
C ILE A 405 0.78 -10.26 4.96
N ASN A 406 -0.54 -10.49 4.96
CA ASN A 406 -1.50 -9.51 5.50
C ASN A 406 -1.31 -9.28 7.02
N LYS A 407 -1.03 -10.34 7.79
CA LYS A 407 -0.72 -10.26 9.22
C LYS A 407 0.58 -9.48 9.48
N LEU A 408 1.65 -9.78 8.72
CA LEU A 408 2.92 -9.05 8.73
C LEU A 408 2.71 -7.56 8.42
N ARG A 409 1.98 -7.24 7.34
CA ARG A 409 1.63 -5.85 6.99
C ARG A 409 0.94 -5.14 8.14
N ASN A 410 -0.12 -5.72 8.69
CA ASN A 410 -0.90 -5.07 9.74
C ASN A 410 -0.07 -4.85 11.03
N VAL A 411 0.85 -5.77 11.37
CA VAL A 411 1.81 -5.58 12.48
C VAL A 411 2.80 -4.45 12.18
N LEU A 412 3.37 -4.40 10.96
CA LEU A 412 4.31 -3.36 10.55
C LEU A 412 3.64 -1.97 10.50
N THR A 413 2.45 -1.85 9.90
CA THR A 413 1.66 -0.59 9.91
C THR A 413 1.40 -0.12 11.33
N SER A 414 0.92 -1.01 12.21
CA SER A 414 0.66 -0.66 13.62
C SER A 414 1.92 -0.20 14.35
N ARG A 415 3.07 -0.84 14.06
CA ARG A 415 4.36 -0.46 14.64
C ARG A 415 4.87 0.88 14.12
N ILE A 416 4.70 1.17 12.83
CA ILE A 416 5.03 2.44 12.18
C ILE A 416 4.16 3.58 12.72
N LEU A 417 2.85 3.39 12.80
CA LEU A 417 1.91 4.36 13.38
C LEU A 417 2.31 4.71 14.81
N LYS A 418 2.51 3.69 15.67
CA LYS A 418 2.98 3.90 17.04
C LYS A 418 4.34 4.60 17.12
N PHE A 419 5.27 4.25 16.24
CA PHE A 419 6.59 4.91 16.17
C PHE A 419 6.49 6.39 15.78
N LEU A 420 5.64 6.75 14.82
CA LEU A 420 5.40 8.14 14.41
C LEU A 420 4.67 8.93 15.50
N GLN A 421 3.72 8.31 16.21
CA GLN A 421 3.09 8.90 17.41
C GLN A 421 4.12 9.14 18.53
N ASP A 422 5.03 8.18 18.77
CA ASP A 422 6.15 8.31 19.72
C ASP A 422 7.13 9.43 19.29
N ARG A 423 7.47 9.55 17.99
CA ARG A 423 8.30 10.65 17.47
C ARG A 423 7.65 12.01 17.73
N SER A 424 6.39 12.20 17.38
CA SER A 424 5.70 13.48 17.58
C SER A 424 5.68 13.98 19.03
N LYS A 425 5.80 13.09 20.02
CA LYS A 425 5.79 13.43 21.46
C LYS A 425 7.18 13.60 22.08
N ARG A 426 8.24 13.13 21.41
CA ARG A 426 9.62 13.13 21.95
C ARG A 426 10.63 13.89 21.08
N ASP A 427 10.21 14.28 19.88
CA ASP A 427 11.06 14.73 18.78
C ASP A 427 10.19 15.58 17.81
N THR A 428 9.46 16.53 18.41
CA THR A 428 8.36 17.24 17.75
C THR A 428 8.83 18.09 16.57
N GLU A 429 10.02 18.69 16.64
CA GLU A 429 10.60 19.48 15.55
C GLU A 429 10.84 18.64 14.28
N ASN A 430 11.57 17.53 14.39
CA ASN A 430 11.75 16.61 13.27
C ASN A 430 10.43 15.98 12.81
N TYR A 431 9.48 15.76 13.74
CA TYR A 431 8.16 15.28 13.36
C TYR A 431 7.37 16.31 12.54
N LEU A 432 7.47 17.61 12.84
CA LEU A 432 6.79 18.65 12.06
C LEU A 432 7.45 18.85 10.68
N LEU A 433 8.79 18.71 10.58
CA LEU A 433 9.48 18.65 9.29
C LEU A 433 9.03 17.42 8.47
N PHE A 434 9.00 16.24 9.08
CA PHE A 434 8.45 15.03 8.46
C PHE A 434 6.99 15.23 8.03
N TYR A 435 6.14 15.80 8.89
CA TYR A 435 4.72 16.01 8.57
C TYR A 435 4.56 16.97 7.39
N LYS A 436 5.36 18.05 7.32
CA LYS A 436 5.34 19.00 6.20
C LYS A 436 5.66 18.34 4.85
N ASP A 437 6.60 17.39 4.82
CA ASP A 437 7.03 16.72 3.58
C ASP A 437 6.21 15.45 3.26
N TYR A 438 5.54 14.85 4.25
CA TYR A 438 4.83 13.55 4.12
C TYR A 438 3.34 13.56 4.53
N SER A 439 2.73 14.70 4.90
CA SER A 439 1.30 14.80 5.30
C SER A 439 0.36 14.16 4.27
N HIS A 440 0.63 14.37 2.99
CA HIS A 440 -0.12 13.82 1.86
C HIS A 440 -0.30 12.29 1.95
N PHE A 441 0.76 11.56 2.32
CA PHE A 441 0.73 10.10 2.44
C PHE A 441 -0.08 9.65 3.66
N ILE A 442 0.03 10.36 4.79
CA ILE A 442 -0.77 10.10 6.00
C ILE A 442 -2.26 10.32 5.69
N LYS A 443 -2.57 11.38 4.94
CA LYS A 443 -3.94 11.73 4.51
C LYS A 443 -4.49 10.74 3.48
N GLU A 444 -3.67 10.26 2.53
CA GLU A 444 -4.00 9.16 1.61
C GLU A 444 -4.43 7.89 2.37
N GLY A 445 -3.77 7.57 3.50
CA GLY A 445 -4.13 6.44 4.34
C GLY A 445 -5.58 6.47 4.86
N ILE A 446 -6.06 7.64 5.29
CA ILE A 446 -7.42 7.82 5.83
C ILE A 446 -8.49 7.68 4.75
N VAL A 447 -8.18 8.05 3.50
CA VAL A 447 -9.09 7.90 2.35
C VAL A 447 -9.09 6.45 1.82
N THR A 448 -7.92 5.80 1.80
CA THR A 448 -7.75 4.48 1.18
C THR A 448 -8.15 3.32 2.09
N THR A 449 -7.90 3.38 3.40
CA THR A 449 -8.34 2.30 4.30
C THR A 449 -9.86 2.33 4.55
N GLN A 450 -10.41 1.15 4.81
CA GLN A 450 -11.81 0.95 5.18
C GLN A 450 -11.98 0.59 6.66
N ASP A 451 -10.87 0.32 7.37
CA ASP A 451 -10.88 0.03 8.81
C ASP A 451 -10.94 1.34 9.61
N LEU A 452 -12.03 1.54 10.36
CA LEU A 452 -12.24 2.74 11.17
C LEU A 452 -11.18 2.90 12.28
N ASN A 453 -10.70 1.80 12.85
CA ASN A 453 -9.64 1.83 13.86
C ASN A 453 -8.29 2.20 13.22
N GLU A 454 -7.99 1.72 12.01
CA GLU A 454 -6.82 2.19 11.26
C GLU A 454 -6.94 3.69 10.93
N LYS A 455 -8.13 4.17 10.51
CA LYS A 455 -8.38 5.61 10.30
C LYS A 455 -8.09 6.43 11.56
N GLU A 456 -8.54 6.02 12.74
CA GLU A 456 -8.24 6.73 13.99
C GLU A 456 -6.74 6.70 14.36
N GLU A 457 -6.05 5.57 14.20
CA GLU A 457 -4.61 5.50 14.49
C GLU A 457 -3.76 6.34 13.52
N ILE A 458 -4.19 6.47 12.26
CA ILE A 458 -3.61 7.42 11.29
C ILE A 458 -4.00 8.87 11.66
N ALA A 459 -5.25 9.13 12.09
CA ALA A 459 -5.73 10.47 12.39
C ALA A 459 -5.01 11.14 13.57
N LYS A 460 -4.47 10.36 14.52
CA LYS A 460 -3.56 10.84 15.59
C LYS A 460 -2.26 11.49 15.05
N LEU A 461 -1.89 11.21 13.79
CA LEU A 461 -0.74 11.81 13.13
C LEU A 461 -1.04 13.18 12.45
N LEU A 462 -2.31 13.58 12.34
CA LEU A 462 -2.71 14.84 11.69
C LEU A 462 -2.43 16.07 12.57
N ARG A 463 -1.99 17.16 11.94
CA ARG A 463 -1.68 18.43 12.62
C ARG A 463 -2.49 19.56 11.99
N TYR A 464 -3.12 20.36 12.83
CA TYR A 464 -3.99 21.49 12.45
C TYR A 464 -3.70 22.68 13.34
N GLU A 465 -4.01 23.90 12.91
CA GLU A 465 -4.10 25.04 13.83
C GLU A 465 -5.45 25.03 14.56
N SER A 466 -5.62 25.92 15.53
CA SER A 466 -6.87 26.11 16.28
C SER A 466 -7.17 27.61 16.48
N SER A 467 -8.45 27.92 16.68
CA SER A 467 -8.91 29.25 17.12
C SER A 467 -8.31 29.68 18.47
N GLU A 468 -8.09 28.72 19.37
CA GLU A 468 -7.59 28.95 20.74
C GLU A 468 -6.06 28.90 20.87
N LEU A 469 -5.34 28.80 19.73
CA LEU A 469 -3.89 28.82 19.68
C LEU A 469 -3.40 30.00 18.84
N GLU A 470 -2.19 30.47 19.10
CA GLU A 470 -1.52 31.50 18.30
C GLU A 470 -1.18 30.97 16.88
N GLU A 471 -0.85 31.87 15.96
CA GLU A 471 -0.52 31.52 14.56
C GLU A 471 0.72 30.62 14.47
N GLY A 472 0.65 29.59 13.62
CA GLY A 472 1.70 28.58 13.47
C GLY A 472 1.74 27.51 14.57
N ASN A 473 1.01 27.67 15.69
CA ASN A 473 0.96 26.67 16.75
C ASN A 473 -0.02 25.54 16.42
N LEU A 474 0.54 24.37 16.10
CA LEU A 474 -0.21 23.19 15.69
C LEU A 474 -0.66 22.32 16.87
N THR A 475 -1.83 21.69 16.72
CA THR A 475 -2.44 20.75 17.67
C THR A 475 -2.86 19.46 16.97
N THR A 476 -3.11 18.43 17.76
CA THR A 476 -3.65 17.12 17.35
C THR A 476 -5.13 16.97 17.71
N LEU A 477 -5.81 15.97 17.13
CA LEU A 477 -7.21 15.67 17.50
C LEU A 477 -7.39 15.30 18.99
N PRO A 478 -6.51 14.49 19.64
CA PRO A 478 -6.58 14.26 21.09
C PRO A 478 -6.43 15.54 21.93
N GLU A 479 -5.44 16.39 21.65
CA GLU A 479 -5.20 17.64 22.41
C GLU A 479 -6.30 18.69 22.21
N TYR A 480 -7.09 18.57 21.13
CA TYR A 480 -8.32 19.32 20.92
C TYR A 480 -9.46 18.74 21.79
N ILE A 481 -9.64 17.42 21.82
CA ILE A 481 -10.63 16.74 22.70
C ILE A 481 -10.39 17.07 24.18
N GLU A 482 -9.14 17.07 24.63
CA GLU A 482 -8.73 17.42 26.00
C GLU A 482 -9.13 18.85 26.43
N LYS A 483 -9.56 19.71 25.48
CA LYS A 483 -9.98 21.10 25.70
C LYS A 483 -11.48 21.33 25.46
N LEU A 484 -12.25 20.28 25.17
CA LEU A 484 -13.69 20.42 24.93
C LEU A 484 -14.48 20.67 26.22
N ALA A 485 -15.59 21.40 26.10
CA ALA A 485 -16.51 21.63 27.20
C ALA A 485 -17.30 20.35 27.56
N GLU A 486 -17.65 20.19 28.83
CA GLU A 486 -18.44 19.05 29.30
C GLU A 486 -19.77 18.94 28.54
N GLY A 487 -20.03 17.77 27.95
CA GLY A 487 -21.22 17.51 27.14
C GLY A 487 -21.10 17.79 25.64
N GLN A 488 -20.04 18.45 25.16
CA GLN A 488 -19.79 18.62 23.73
C GLN A 488 -19.45 17.27 23.07
N LYS A 489 -20.00 16.99 21.89
CA LYS A 489 -19.83 15.72 21.15
C LYS A 489 -19.20 15.86 19.76
N ASP A 490 -18.87 17.09 19.38
CA ASP A 490 -18.49 17.46 18.02
C ASP A 490 -17.14 18.17 18.01
N ILE A 491 -16.24 17.69 17.15
CA ILE A 491 -15.00 18.34 16.76
C ILE A 491 -15.33 19.28 15.61
N TYR A 492 -15.28 20.58 15.88
CA TYR A 492 -15.58 21.59 14.88
C TYR A 492 -14.34 21.94 14.05
N TYR A 493 -14.49 21.99 12.74
CA TYR A 493 -13.41 22.34 11.81
C TYR A 493 -13.86 23.31 10.71
N LEU A 494 -12.92 24.16 10.27
CA LEU A 494 -13.08 25.09 9.17
C LEU A 494 -11.93 24.91 8.17
N CYS A 495 -12.28 24.57 6.93
CA CYS A 495 -11.32 24.51 5.82
C CYS A 495 -11.24 25.89 5.13
N ALA A 496 -10.08 26.52 5.14
CA ALA A 496 -9.84 27.83 4.51
C ALA A 496 -8.39 27.94 4.01
N PRO A 497 -8.07 28.73 2.96
CA PRO A 497 -6.71 28.75 2.40
C PRO A 497 -5.61 29.36 3.31
N SER A 498 -5.97 29.97 4.46
CA SER A 498 -5.03 30.56 5.42
C SER A 498 -5.70 30.83 6.76
N ARG A 499 -4.89 31.05 7.82
CA ARG A 499 -5.38 31.46 9.14
C ARG A 499 -6.19 32.77 9.09
N THR A 500 -5.74 33.75 8.32
CA THR A 500 -6.44 35.04 8.17
C THR A 500 -7.86 34.85 7.63
N LEU A 501 -8.02 34.01 6.59
CA LEU A 501 -9.32 33.71 5.98
C LEU A 501 -10.21 32.83 6.89
N ALA A 502 -9.60 31.97 7.72
CA ALA A 502 -10.33 31.21 8.73
C ALA A 502 -10.90 32.15 9.82
N LEU A 503 -10.08 33.05 10.36
CA LEU A 503 -10.46 34.00 11.41
C LEU A 503 -11.47 35.06 10.93
N SER A 504 -11.43 35.44 9.65
CA SER A 504 -12.39 36.36 9.02
C SER A 504 -13.64 35.66 8.47
N SER A 505 -13.85 34.37 8.75
CA SER A 505 -14.95 33.59 8.16
C SER A 505 -16.31 33.92 8.82
N PRO A 506 -17.39 34.16 8.05
CA PRO A 506 -18.74 34.34 8.61
C PRO A 506 -19.21 33.09 9.37
N TYR A 507 -18.79 31.90 8.94
CA TYR A 507 -19.15 30.63 9.58
C TYR A 507 -18.54 30.47 10.98
N LEU A 508 -17.52 31.27 11.33
CA LEU A 508 -16.86 31.21 12.64
C LEU A 508 -17.54 32.12 13.69
N GLU A 509 -18.31 33.14 13.29
CA GLU A 509 -18.77 34.21 14.19
C GLU A 509 -19.60 33.70 15.37
N ALA A 510 -20.54 32.79 15.12
CA ALA A 510 -21.38 32.18 16.16
C ALA A 510 -20.60 31.28 17.13
N LEU A 511 -19.63 30.51 16.63
CA LEU A 511 -18.78 29.62 17.45
C LEU A 511 -17.78 30.43 18.29
N ARG A 512 -17.15 31.45 17.70
CA ARG A 512 -16.31 32.45 18.39
C ARG A 512 -17.08 33.15 19.52
N THR A 513 -18.34 33.52 19.28
CA THR A 513 -19.22 34.13 20.30
C THR A 513 -19.55 33.16 21.44
N ARG A 514 -19.75 31.87 21.13
CA ARG A 514 -19.92 30.79 22.12
C ARG A 514 -18.60 30.35 22.80
N LYS A 515 -17.43 30.88 22.39
CA LYS A 515 -16.08 30.44 22.78
C LYS A 515 -15.84 28.94 22.58
N VAL A 516 -16.39 28.38 21.49
CA VAL A 516 -16.20 26.98 21.13
C VAL A 516 -14.93 26.86 20.27
N PRO A 517 -13.95 26.02 20.63
CA PRO A 517 -12.74 25.82 19.82
C PRO A 517 -13.06 25.31 18.41
N VAL A 518 -12.32 25.78 17.41
CA VAL A 518 -12.42 25.32 16.02
C VAL A 518 -11.04 24.99 15.45
N LEU A 519 -10.90 23.82 14.85
CA LEU A 519 -9.71 23.42 14.09
C LEU A 519 -9.65 24.16 12.74
N PHE A 520 -8.48 24.65 12.39
CA PHE A 520 -8.22 25.29 11.10
C PHE A 520 -7.41 24.36 10.19
N CYS A 521 -7.97 24.11 9.01
CA CYS A 521 -7.45 23.18 8.01
C CYS A 521 -7.12 23.94 6.72
N TYR A 522 -5.88 23.81 6.23
CA TYR A 522 -5.34 24.69 5.17
C TYR A 522 -5.03 23.97 3.85
N GLU A 523 -4.89 22.64 3.84
CA GLU A 523 -4.64 21.92 2.60
C GLU A 523 -5.97 21.67 1.84
N PRO A 524 -6.02 21.84 0.49
CA PRO A 524 -7.25 21.67 -0.31
C PRO A 524 -7.93 20.30 -0.20
N HIS A 525 -7.23 19.30 0.36
CA HIS A 525 -7.69 17.94 0.57
C HIS A 525 -8.30 17.70 1.96
N ASP A 526 -7.98 18.51 2.98
CA ASP A 526 -8.34 18.25 4.38
C ASP A 526 -9.85 18.02 4.57
N GLU A 527 -10.66 18.81 3.88
CA GLU A 527 -12.12 18.67 3.79
C GLU A 527 -12.57 17.24 3.42
N LEU A 528 -11.93 16.62 2.43
CA LEU A 528 -12.21 15.23 2.05
C LEU A 528 -11.68 14.24 3.10
N ILE A 529 -10.54 14.52 3.75
CA ILE A 529 -9.97 13.66 4.79
C ILE A 529 -10.93 13.57 5.99
N LEU A 530 -11.44 14.71 6.46
CA LEU A 530 -12.31 14.79 7.62
C LEU A 530 -13.71 14.20 7.31
N LEU A 531 -14.24 14.41 6.10
CA LEU A 531 -15.44 13.72 5.60
C LEU A 531 -15.26 12.19 5.50
N GLN A 532 -14.05 11.70 5.21
CA GLN A 532 -13.74 10.26 5.16
C GLN A 532 -13.42 9.66 6.53
N LEU A 533 -13.01 10.48 7.51
CA LEU A 533 -12.82 10.09 8.91
C LEU A 533 -14.16 9.98 9.66
N ARG A 534 -15.06 10.96 9.46
CA ARG A 534 -16.41 11.09 10.06
C ARG A 534 -16.47 11.25 11.58
N SER A 535 -15.74 10.43 12.32
CA SER A 535 -15.72 10.40 13.78
C SER A 535 -14.30 10.08 14.27
N PHE A 536 -13.98 10.54 15.49
CA PHE A 536 -12.72 10.24 16.17
C PHE A 536 -12.96 10.12 17.68
N GLN A 537 -12.63 8.98 18.28
CA GLN A 537 -12.82 8.70 19.71
C GLN A 537 -14.27 8.88 20.20
N ASN A 538 -15.24 8.54 19.32
CA ASN A 538 -16.69 8.73 19.50
C ASN A 538 -17.19 10.20 19.41
N PHE A 539 -16.33 11.18 19.14
CA PHE A 539 -16.75 12.53 18.76
C PHE A 539 -17.00 12.58 17.24
N ASN A 540 -18.01 13.31 16.80
CA ASN A 540 -18.26 13.55 15.37
C ASN A 540 -17.28 14.59 14.83
N LEU A 541 -16.93 14.55 13.55
CA LEU A 541 -16.28 15.67 12.87
C LEU A 541 -17.31 16.47 12.08
N THR A 542 -17.62 17.67 12.58
CA THR A 542 -18.68 18.54 12.05
C THR A 542 -18.07 19.83 11.53
N SER A 543 -18.28 20.16 10.26
CA SER A 543 -17.78 21.42 9.70
C SER A 543 -18.58 22.61 10.24
N VAL A 544 -17.93 23.77 10.41
CA VAL A 544 -18.62 24.95 10.96
C VAL A 544 -19.80 25.42 10.12
N GLU A 545 -19.79 25.19 8.80
CA GLU A 545 -20.91 25.52 7.90
C GLU A 545 -22.12 24.60 8.13
N LYS A 546 -21.87 23.34 8.52
CA LYS A 546 -22.89 22.37 8.88
C LYS A 546 -23.49 22.68 10.26
N GLU A 547 -22.64 23.02 11.23
CA GLU A 547 -23.07 23.48 12.55
C GLU A 547 -23.92 24.76 12.45
N MET A 548 -23.52 25.71 11.61
CA MET A 548 -24.31 26.92 11.38
C MET A 548 -25.73 26.62 10.87
N ARG A 549 -25.94 25.50 10.16
CA ARG A 549 -27.25 25.06 9.65
C ARG A 549 -28.03 24.19 10.65
N SER A 550 -27.39 23.42 11.54
CA SER A 550 -28.07 22.68 12.63
C SER A 550 -28.61 23.59 13.73
N MET A 551 -27.91 24.69 14.04
CA MET A 551 -28.32 25.71 15.02
C MET A 551 -29.73 26.29 14.80
N ASP A 552 -30.31 26.15 13.60
CA ASP A 552 -31.70 26.56 13.31
C ASP A 552 -32.71 26.03 14.33
N LYS A 553 -32.57 24.76 14.74
CA LYS A 553 -33.50 24.13 15.69
C LYS A 553 -33.46 24.83 17.04
N GLU A 554 -32.27 25.19 17.52
CA GLU A 554 -32.10 25.92 18.76
C GLU A 554 -32.64 27.36 18.67
N GLU A 555 -32.45 28.05 17.54
CA GLU A 555 -32.98 29.41 17.36
C GLU A 555 -34.51 29.42 17.24
N ASP A 556 -35.08 28.46 16.51
CA ASP A 556 -36.53 28.32 16.29
C ASP A 556 -37.25 27.81 17.57
N GLU A 557 -36.58 27.03 18.44
CA GLU A 557 -37.11 26.62 19.77
C GLU A 557 -36.92 27.68 20.87
N THR A 558 -35.79 28.41 20.89
CA THR A 558 -35.49 29.38 21.98
C THR A 558 -36.02 30.79 21.72
N GLY A 559 -36.52 31.08 20.52
CA GLY A 559 -37.21 32.35 20.22
C GLY A 559 -36.33 33.59 20.40
N LYS A 560 -35.03 33.49 20.06
CA LYS A 560 -34.03 34.56 20.28
C LYS A 560 -34.51 35.92 19.80
N ILE A 561 -34.68 36.85 20.73
CA ILE A 561 -35.04 38.24 20.42
C ILE A 561 -33.88 38.90 19.69
N LEU A 562 -34.03 39.03 18.37
CA LEU A 562 -33.21 39.92 17.54
C LEU A 562 -33.37 41.35 18.08
N GLY A 563 -32.33 41.85 18.75
CA GLY A 563 -32.36 43.06 19.56
C GLY A 563 -32.71 44.35 18.80
N PRO A 564 -32.86 45.48 19.53
CA PRO A 564 -33.48 46.70 19.00
C PRO A 564 -32.75 47.35 17.82
N ASP A 565 -31.46 47.08 17.62
CA ASP A 565 -30.71 47.49 16.42
C ASP A 565 -30.84 46.49 15.25
N SER A 566 -32.03 45.94 15.03
CA SER A 566 -32.33 45.10 13.87
C SER A 566 -33.61 45.57 13.17
N LEU A 567 -33.73 45.30 11.86
CA LEU A 567 -34.92 45.65 11.08
C LEU A 567 -36.22 45.21 11.80
N PRO A 568 -37.33 45.98 11.74
CA PRO A 568 -38.64 45.56 12.25
C PRO A 568 -39.12 44.28 11.56
N THR A 569 -39.87 43.41 12.28
CA THR A 569 -40.25 42.08 11.77
C THR A 569 -40.93 42.12 10.40
N GLY A 570 -41.91 43.01 10.18
CA GLY A 570 -42.56 43.14 8.87
C GLY A 570 -41.60 43.54 7.74
N GLU A 571 -40.62 44.41 8.00
CA GLU A 571 -39.60 44.75 7.02
C GLU A 571 -38.62 43.60 6.74
N ARG A 572 -38.39 42.70 7.72
CA ARG A 572 -37.64 41.45 7.48
C ARG A 572 -38.40 40.54 6.53
N ASP A 573 -39.68 40.32 6.77
CA ASP A 573 -40.51 39.35 6.04
C ASP A 573 -40.79 39.82 4.60
N GLU A 574 -41.00 41.13 4.41
CA GLU A 574 -41.03 41.79 3.10
C GLU A 574 -39.69 41.63 2.36
N LEU A 575 -38.55 41.90 3.03
CA LEU A 575 -37.22 41.79 2.43
C LEU A 575 -36.88 40.35 2.03
N VAL A 576 -37.16 39.38 2.90
CA VAL A 576 -36.95 37.94 2.65
C VAL A 576 -37.73 37.51 1.41
N SER A 577 -39.00 37.90 1.33
CA SER A 577 -39.90 37.54 0.22
C SER A 577 -39.47 38.20 -1.10
N TRP A 578 -39.06 39.46 -1.06
CA TRP A 578 -38.53 40.17 -2.25
C TRP A 578 -37.19 39.57 -2.73
N ILE A 579 -36.26 39.23 -1.84
CA ILE A 579 -35.00 38.55 -2.22
C ILE A 579 -35.30 37.16 -2.80
N GLN A 580 -36.22 36.41 -2.20
CA GLN A 580 -36.58 35.05 -2.62
C GLN A 580 -37.14 35.03 -4.06
N GLU A 581 -38.03 35.97 -4.42
CA GLU A 581 -38.57 36.09 -5.78
C GLU A 581 -37.51 36.60 -6.77
N THR A 582 -36.72 37.61 -6.38
CA THR A 582 -35.64 38.18 -7.22
C THR A 582 -34.55 37.14 -7.54
N MET A 583 -34.24 36.24 -6.60
CA MET A 583 -33.14 35.28 -6.72
C MET A 583 -33.58 33.83 -6.97
N LYS A 584 -34.84 33.58 -7.31
CA LYS A 584 -35.45 32.22 -7.37
C LYS A 584 -34.74 31.19 -8.26
N ASN A 585 -34.01 31.61 -9.30
CA ASN A 585 -33.21 30.71 -10.15
C ASN A 585 -31.82 30.39 -9.57
N LYS A 586 -31.41 31.05 -8.47
CA LYS A 586 -30.07 30.95 -7.87
C LYS A 586 -30.06 30.62 -6.37
N VAL A 587 -31.11 30.97 -5.64
CA VAL A 587 -31.26 30.74 -4.18
C VAL A 587 -32.48 29.86 -3.93
N HIS A 588 -32.28 28.77 -3.19
CA HIS A 588 -33.37 27.86 -2.83
C HIS A 588 -34.22 28.43 -1.68
N GLN A 589 -33.58 28.95 -0.64
CA GLN A 589 -34.25 29.53 0.53
C GLN A 589 -33.53 30.80 1.02
N VAL A 590 -34.27 31.83 1.41
CA VAL A 590 -33.77 32.99 2.17
C VAL A 590 -34.24 32.88 3.63
N LYS A 591 -33.36 33.05 4.61
CA LYS A 591 -33.72 33.10 6.06
C LYS A 591 -32.96 34.23 6.77
N ILE A 592 -33.60 34.84 7.76
CA ILE A 592 -32.97 35.78 8.71
C ILE A 592 -32.12 34.97 9.70
N THR A 593 -30.88 35.40 9.98
CA THR A 593 -29.98 34.70 10.90
C THR A 593 -29.54 35.60 12.06
N SER A 594 -29.46 35.07 13.29
CA SER A 594 -28.89 35.80 14.44
C SER A 594 -27.38 35.52 14.65
N LYS A 595 -26.87 34.54 13.88
CA LYS A 595 -25.54 33.92 13.98
C LYS A 595 -24.38 34.76 13.42
N LEU A 596 -24.70 35.83 12.68
CA LEU A 596 -23.75 36.76 12.08
C LEU A 596 -23.66 38.08 12.88
N ASP A 597 -22.48 38.68 12.83
CA ASP A 597 -22.15 39.95 13.48
C ASP A 597 -21.61 40.96 12.45
N ALA A 598 -20.36 40.79 12.00
CA ALA A 598 -19.70 41.72 11.08
C ALA A 598 -20.10 41.50 9.60
N HIS A 599 -20.70 40.35 9.26
CA HIS A 599 -21.05 40.01 7.88
C HIS A 599 -22.50 40.36 7.52
N PRO A 600 -22.78 40.83 6.28
CA PRO A 600 -24.14 41.11 5.81
C PRO A 600 -24.97 39.84 5.59
N CYS A 601 -24.33 38.79 5.08
CA CYS A 601 -24.98 37.55 4.68
C CYS A 601 -23.97 36.42 4.50
N VAL A 602 -24.47 35.18 4.45
CA VAL A 602 -23.70 33.96 4.18
C VAL A 602 -24.54 32.97 3.38
N VAL A 603 -23.90 32.04 2.66
CA VAL A 603 -24.60 30.92 2.01
C VAL A 603 -24.37 29.63 2.79
N THR A 604 -25.44 28.90 3.13
CA THR A 604 -25.38 27.58 3.75
C THR A 604 -25.93 26.48 2.83
N ILE A 605 -25.29 25.33 2.83
CA ILE A 605 -25.67 24.10 2.11
C ILE A 605 -25.61 22.95 3.11
N GLU A 606 -26.44 21.92 2.91
CA GLU A 606 -26.57 20.80 3.85
C GLU A 606 -25.28 20.00 4.06
N GLU A 607 -24.58 19.70 2.97
CA GLU A 607 -23.27 19.02 2.97
C GLU A 607 -22.23 19.86 2.22
N MET A 608 -21.87 21.01 2.78
CA MET A 608 -20.98 22.02 2.17
C MET A 608 -19.67 21.42 1.60
N GLY A 609 -18.98 20.57 2.36
CA GLY A 609 -17.73 19.96 1.91
C GLY A 609 -17.91 18.95 0.76
N ALA A 610 -19.03 18.23 0.73
CA ALA A 610 -19.38 17.35 -0.39
C ALA A 610 -19.69 18.15 -1.66
N ALA A 611 -20.40 19.28 -1.52
CA ALA A 611 -20.66 20.24 -2.60
C ALA A 611 -19.36 20.82 -3.17
N ARG A 612 -18.43 21.29 -2.33
CA ARG A 612 -17.10 21.78 -2.75
C ARG A 612 -16.30 20.70 -3.48
N HIS A 613 -16.29 19.46 -2.97
CA HIS A 613 -15.62 18.34 -3.64
C HIS A 613 -16.26 18.01 -5.00
N PHE A 614 -17.59 18.00 -5.09
CA PHE A 614 -18.33 17.79 -6.35
C PHE A 614 -18.00 18.86 -7.39
N LEU A 615 -17.99 20.15 -7.02
CA LEU A 615 -17.59 21.24 -7.91
C LEU A 615 -16.13 21.09 -8.40
N LYS A 616 -15.20 20.71 -7.51
CA LYS A 616 -13.80 20.46 -7.88
C LYS A 616 -13.60 19.28 -8.84
N THR A 617 -14.57 18.36 -8.97
CA THR A 617 -14.34 17.06 -9.66
C THR A 617 -15.31 16.73 -10.81
N GLN A 618 -16.53 17.27 -10.85
CA GLN A 618 -17.57 16.84 -11.81
C GLN A 618 -18.39 17.97 -12.45
N SER A 619 -18.23 19.25 -12.06
CA SER A 619 -19.17 20.30 -12.49
C SER A 619 -18.97 20.85 -13.90
N GLN A 620 -17.85 20.59 -14.57
CA GLN A 620 -17.47 21.22 -15.87
C GLN A 620 -18.47 21.03 -17.04
N ASN A 621 -19.53 20.25 -16.87
CA ASN A 621 -20.59 20.03 -17.86
C ASN A 621 -22.00 20.49 -17.38
N LEU A 622 -22.13 21.11 -16.21
CA LEU A 622 -23.42 21.60 -15.68
C LEU A 622 -23.66 23.07 -16.04
N ASN A 623 -24.91 23.43 -16.32
CA ASN A 623 -25.29 24.84 -16.42
C ASN A 623 -25.60 25.45 -15.04
N GLU A 624 -25.66 26.79 -14.96
CA GLU A 624 -25.79 27.50 -13.68
C GLU A 624 -27.07 27.12 -12.91
N GLU A 625 -28.20 26.95 -13.58
CA GLU A 625 -29.48 26.59 -12.95
C GLU A 625 -29.53 25.15 -12.45
N GLN A 626 -29.03 24.19 -13.23
CA GLN A 626 -28.89 22.79 -12.80
C GLN A 626 -27.97 22.68 -11.57
N ARG A 627 -26.88 23.45 -11.58
CA ARG A 627 -25.92 23.53 -10.48
C ARG A 627 -26.58 24.07 -9.21
N PHE A 628 -27.36 25.15 -9.28
CA PHE A 628 -28.09 25.66 -8.12
C PHE A 628 -29.24 24.76 -7.67
N SER A 629 -29.95 24.09 -8.58
CA SER A 629 -30.98 23.10 -8.25
C SER A 629 -30.43 21.88 -7.53
N LEU A 630 -29.16 21.51 -7.76
CA LEU A 630 -28.46 20.43 -7.08
C LEU A 630 -27.84 20.89 -5.75
N LEU A 631 -27.24 22.08 -5.72
CA LEU A 631 -26.60 22.64 -4.53
C LEU A 631 -27.59 23.12 -3.45
N GLN A 632 -28.81 23.53 -3.86
CA GLN A 632 -29.85 24.10 -3.01
C GLN A 632 -29.33 25.15 -2.01
N PRO A 633 -28.60 26.19 -2.48
CA PRO A 633 -27.98 27.17 -1.60
C PRO A 633 -29.05 27.98 -0.89
N ARG A 634 -28.88 28.11 0.43
CA ARG A 634 -29.69 28.97 1.29
C ARG A 634 -28.92 30.24 1.60
N LEU A 635 -29.54 31.39 1.41
CA LEU A 635 -28.97 32.70 1.72
C LEU A 635 -29.46 33.16 3.10
N GLU A 636 -28.55 33.20 4.06
CA GLU A 636 -28.80 33.71 5.41
C GLU A 636 -28.38 35.18 5.51
N ILE A 637 -29.31 36.07 5.91
CA ILE A 637 -29.10 37.53 5.96
C ILE A 637 -29.12 38.07 7.41
N ASN A 638 -28.21 39.00 7.71
CA ASN A 638 -28.04 39.63 9.01
C ASN A 638 -28.88 40.93 9.13
N PRO A 639 -29.98 40.95 9.90
CA PRO A 639 -30.90 42.10 9.96
C PRO A 639 -30.34 43.29 10.76
N LYS A 640 -29.19 43.14 11.41
CA LYS A 640 -28.46 44.23 12.09
C LYS A 640 -27.51 44.97 11.13
N HIS A 641 -27.01 44.29 10.11
CA HIS A 641 -25.89 44.79 9.31
C HIS A 641 -26.29 46.03 8.48
N PRO A 642 -25.50 47.12 8.45
CA PRO A 642 -25.87 48.38 7.78
C PRO A 642 -26.22 48.24 6.29
N ILE A 643 -25.60 47.30 5.57
CA ILE A 643 -25.94 47.03 4.16
C ILE A 643 -27.34 46.43 4.04
N ILE A 644 -27.74 45.51 4.93
CA ILE A 644 -29.06 44.87 4.89
C ILE A 644 -30.16 45.85 5.30
N LYS A 645 -29.89 46.71 6.30
CA LYS A 645 -30.76 47.85 6.66
C LYS A 645 -30.98 48.79 5.46
N LYS A 646 -29.90 49.20 4.77
CA LYS A 646 -29.99 50.03 3.56
C LYS A 646 -30.68 49.31 2.39
N LEU A 647 -30.50 48.00 2.25
CA LEU A 647 -31.15 47.20 1.21
C LEU A 647 -32.67 47.18 1.35
N ALA A 648 -33.20 47.07 2.58
CA ALA A 648 -34.64 47.16 2.85
C ALA A 648 -35.25 48.52 2.43
N SER A 649 -34.47 49.61 2.52
CA SER A 649 -34.87 50.92 2.00
C SER A 649 -34.69 51.03 0.47
N LEU A 650 -33.66 50.39 -0.09
CA LEU A 650 -33.36 50.42 -1.53
C LEU A 650 -34.36 49.60 -2.36
N SER A 651 -34.79 48.43 -1.90
CA SER A 651 -35.80 47.61 -2.61
C SER A 651 -37.11 48.37 -2.87
N LYS A 652 -37.45 49.33 -2.00
CA LYS A 652 -38.62 50.21 -2.10
C LYS A 652 -38.38 51.50 -2.90
N SER A 653 -37.12 51.94 -3.09
CA SER A 653 -36.79 53.27 -3.64
C SER A 653 -35.94 53.27 -4.91
N ASN A 654 -35.17 52.22 -5.17
CA ASN A 654 -34.53 51.92 -6.46
C ASN A 654 -34.36 50.40 -6.60
N PRO A 655 -35.41 49.67 -7.07
CA PRO A 655 -35.37 48.21 -7.18
C PRO A 655 -34.22 47.67 -8.04
N ALA A 656 -33.85 48.36 -9.12
CA ALA A 656 -32.78 47.92 -10.02
C ALA A 656 -31.39 47.98 -9.37
N LEU A 657 -31.12 49.01 -8.57
CA LEU A 657 -29.89 49.08 -7.76
C LEU A 657 -29.94 48.04 -6.63
N ALA A 658 -31.11 47.84 -6.00
CA ALA A 658 -31.28 46.85 -4.95
C ALA A 658 -31.03 45.41 -5.44
N GLU A 659 -31.53 45.07 -6.64
CA GLU A 659 -31.29 43.78 -7.29
C GLU A 659 -29.79 43.54 -7.50
N LEU A 660 -29.06 44.50 -8.06
CA LEU A 660 -27.60 44.38 -8.25
C LEU A 660 -26.85 44.24 -6.92
N VAL A 661 -27.29 44.92 -5.85
CA VAL A 661 -26.75 44.72 -4.49
C VAL A 661 -27.01 43.29 -4.01
N VAL A 662 -28.20 42.73 -4.19
CA VAL A 662 -28.51 41.33 -3.81
C VAL A 662 -27.68 40.34 -4.61
N GLN A 663 -27.61 40.50 -5.94
CA GLN A 663 -26.81 39.63 -6.80
C GLN A 663 -25.33 39.66 -6.41
N GLN A 664 -24.78 40.83 -6.06
CA GLN A 664 -23.40 40.97 -5.60
C GLN A 664 -23.19 40.39 -4.19
N LEU A 665 -24.12 40.60 -3.25
CA LEU A 665 -24.06 40.01 -1.92
C LEU A 665 -24.07 38.47 -1.97
N PHE A 666 -24.96 37.89 -2.79
CA PHE A 666 -24.98 36.44 -3.04
C PHE A 666 -23.69 35.96 -3.69
N SER A 667 -23.19 36.67 -4.71
CA SER A 667 -21.91 36.32 -5.38
C SER A 667 -20.73 36.35 -4.40
N ASN A 668 -20.65 37.36 -3.55
CA ASN A 668 -19.62 37.46 -2.50
C ASN A 668 -19.73 36.31 -1.49
N ALA A 669 -20.95 36.01 -1.02
CA ALA A 669 -21.19 34.90 -0.10
C ALA A 669 -20.87 33.52 -0.73
N MET A 670 -21.11 33.36 -2.04
CA MET A 670 -20.74 32.17 -2.81
C MET A 670 -19.21 32.01 -2.98
N VAL A 671 -18.46 33.11 -3.12
CA VAL A 671 -16.98 33.08 -3.10
C VAL A 671 -16.48 32.63 -1.72
N VAL A 672 -17.00 33.24 -0.65
CA VAL A 672 -16.64 32.88 0.74
C VAL A 672 -17.03 31.44 1.08
N ALA A 673 -18.13 30.93 0.52
CA ALA A 673 -18.53 29.54 0.63
C ALA A 673 -17.61 28.57 -0.15
N GLY A 674 -16.74 29.04 -1.04
CA GLY A 674 -15.92 28.20 -1.91
C GLY A 674 -16.71 27.51 -3.04
N LEU A 675 -17.84 28.10 -3.46
CA LEU A 675 -18.82 27.51 -4.39
C LEU A 675 -18.85 28.19 -5.77
N VAL A 676 -17.83 29.00 -6.09
CA VAL A 676 -17.65 29.68 -7.38
C VAL A 676 -16.59 28.96 -8.20
N GLU A 677 -16.91 28.64 -9.45
CA GLU A 677 -16.02 27.94 -10.39
C GLU A 677 -15.03 28.91 -11.06
N ASP A 678 -15.53 30.06 -11.52
CA ASP A 678 -14.72 31.13 -12.10
C ASP A 678 -15.09 32.49 -11.49
N PRO A 679 -14.25 33.08 -10.62
CA PRO A 679 -14.53 34.37 -9.99
C PRO A 679 -14.55 35.54 -10.98
N ARG A 680 -14.04 35.38 -12.21
CA ARG A 680 -14.09 36.43 -13.26
C ARG A 680 -15.53 36.75 -13.68
N THR A 681 -16.47 35.82 -13.52
CA THR A 681 -17.90 36.02 -13.79
C THR A 681 -18.51 37.17 -12.97
N ILE A 682 -17.98 37.43 -11.78
CA ILE A 682 -18.47 38.45 -10.84
C ILE A 682 -18.08 39.87 -11.29
N LEU A 683 -17.07 40.01 -12.15
CA LEU A 683 -16.50 41.30 -12.56
C LEU A 683 -17.47 42.18 -13.39
N GLY A 684 -18.45 41.58 -14.08
CA GLY A 684 -19.49 42.34 -14.77
C GLY A 684 -20.41 43.07 -13.79
N ASN A 685 -21.01 42.32 -12.87
CA ASN A 685 -21.96 42.83 -11.88
C ASN A 685 -21.34 43.88 -10.96
N ILE A 686 -20.11 43.66 -10.48
CA ILE A 686 -19.46 44.61 -9.56
C ILE A 686 -19.17 45.96 -10.25
N ASN A 687 -18.77 45.95 -11.53
CA ASN A 687 -18.51 47.18 -12.29
C ASN A 687 -19.81 47.97 -12.56
N GLN A 688 -20.90 47.28 -12.90
CA GLN A 688 -22.21 47.91 -13.08
C GLN A 688 -22.75 48.48 -11.75
N LEU A 689 -22.62 47.72 -10.66
CA LEU A 689 -23.01 48.15 -9.32
C LEU A 689 -22.21 49.38 -8.87
N LEU A 690 -20.88 49.38 -9.06
CA LEU A 690 -20.03 50.53 -8.72
C LEU A 690 -20.41 51.78 -9.53
N THR A 691 -20.74 51.63 -10.82
CA THR A 691 -21.18 52.74 -11.67
C THR A 691 -22.46 53.37 -11.10
N LEU A 692 -23.52 52.57 -10.93
CA LEU A 692 -24.82 53.05 -10.42
C LEU A 692 -24.79 53.51 -8.96
N ALA A 693 -23.84 53.03 -8.15
CA ALA A 693 -23.65 53.49 -6.78
C ALA A 693 -22.91 54.84 -6.70
N LEU A 694 -22.05 55.14 -7.68
CA LEU A 694 -21.28 56.39 -7.75
C LEU A 694 -22.01 57.52 -8.48
N GLU A 695 -23.01 57.22 -9.34
CA GLU A 695 -23.88 58.20 -10.02
C GLU A 695 -24.65 59.18 -9.10
N LYS A 696 -24.61 58.99 -7.77
CA LYS A 696 -25.20 59.89 -6.76
C LYS A 696 -24.18 60.77 -6.02
N HIS A 697 -22.93 60.83 -6.50
CA HIS A 697 -21.83 61.61 -5.94
C HIS A 697 -21.13 62.45 -7.01
#